data_AF-A0A521XCT0-F1
#
_entry.id   AF-A0A521XCT0-F1
#
_cell.length_a   1.000
_cell.length_b   1.000
_cell.length_c   1.000
_cell.angle_alpha   90.00
_cell.angle_beta   90.00
_cell.angle_gamma   90.00
#
_symmetry.space_group_name_H-M   'P 1'
#
loop_
_entity.id
_entity.type
_entity.pdbx_description
1 polymer ?
#
loop_
_entity_poly.entity_id
_entity_poly.type
_entity_poly.pdbx_seq_one_letter_code
_entity_poly.pdbx_strand_id
1 'polypeptide(L)'
;MKKNGMKSTPTKPADGADRTLDVLHFERDSLGAIFAPKSVAVIGATEKVGRVGRTVLWNLISNPFGGTVYPVNKRHKQVLGIRAYADVARVPETIDLAVIVTPAPTVPGVVSECVAAGVKSAIIISAGFKEAGAAGAALERRIAETARGKLRLIGPNCLGVMRPVAHLNATFASAMARAGTVGFISQSGALLTAVLDWSFRENVGFSACVSVGSMLDVNWGDLINFLGDDPHTHSIMIYMESIGDARSFISAAREVALTKPIIAIKAGRTAAAAKAAASHTGALAGSDDVLDAVFRRCGVLRVNSISDLFHMAEVLAKQPRPSGPRLSIVTNAGGPGVLATDTLIALGGELADLSEPTMRALDQVLPPHWSHGNPIDILGDADPERYAQVLEIAAKDPNSDGLLVVLTPQAMTDPTETAKRLTAFAVTPGKPVLASWMGGKDVVAGEAILNQANIPTFGYPDTAARTFTLMDRYAYNLRGLYETPTLVEAETEAAPDRAQARQFILDARNSGRSLLTEFESKQLLAAYRIPTVPTRIAASEDEAVQCAAAIGFPVVLKLDSQTITHKTEVGGVQLNLADADAVRRAYRAIESGAKAAREPCLRGVKHFLGVSVQPMVKLEGYELIVGSSIDAQFGPVLLFGAGGQLVEVFRDRALALPPLNTTLARRMMEQTTIYKALKGVRGRASVDLDALARLLVRFGQLVVEQPWIKEIDINPLLAAPSPGASPPAGEPGAAGLIALDARIVLHAPDIREDQLPRLSIRPYPAQYASAWTSKAGMPVGIRPIRPEDEPMMVKFHATLSEESVYMRYFHYIQYNQRVAHERLTRLCFIDYDREMALVAERKDPNTGENAILAIGRLSKLHQSAEAEFAILISDAYQGQGFGVELLRRLVEIGRDEKLERIVATILADNVAMQHVARKIGFKLKRVESEFHAELDLSRP
;
A
#
# COMPACT_ATOMS: atom_id res chain seq x y z
N MET A 1 26.60 2.17 -56.63
CA MET A 1 26.99 1.99 -55.21
C MET A 1 26.43 3.16 -54.40
N LYS A 2 25.28 2.96 -53.74
CA LYS A 2 24.67 3.88 -52.77
C LYS A 2 24.25 3.02 -51.57
N LYS A 3 24.80 3.29 -50.39
CA LYS A 3 24.40 2.65 -49.12
C LYS A 3 23.31 3.51 -48.48
N ASN A 4 22.09 3.00 -48.43
CA ASN A 4 20.99 3.57 -47.66
C ASN A 4 21.08 3.06 -46.22
N GLY A 5 21.17 3.98 -45.26
CA GLY A 5 21.01 3.70 -43.84
C GLY A 5 19.53 3.51 -43.49
N MET A 6 19.17 2.33 -43.01
CA MET A 6 17.87 2.05 -42.40
C MET A 6 17.77 2.76 -41.06
N LYS A 7 16.89 3.76 -40.97
CA LYS A 7 16.36 4.27 -39.70
C LYS A 7 15.50 3.19 -39.07
N SER A 8 15.81 2.79 -37.84
CA SER A 8 14.95 1.93 -37.03
C SER A 8 13.68 2.70 -36.64
N THR A 9 12.58 2.45 -37.33
CA THR A 9 11.23 2.80 -36.87
C THR A 9 10.93 2.07 -35.55
N PRO A 10 10.28 2.73 -34.57
CA PRO A 10 9.81 2.04 -33.38
C PRO A 10 8.78 1.00 -33.80
N THR A 11 9.07 -0.27 -33.52
CA THR A 11 8.15 -1.39 -33.69
C THR A 11 6.89 -1.13 -32.86
N LYS A 12 5.74 -1.10 -33.54
CA LYS A 12 4.42 -1.24 -32.93
C LYS A 12 4.46 -2.47 -31.99
N PRO A 13 3.97 -2.40 -30.73
CA PRO A 13 3.83 -3.60 -29.93
C PRO A 13 2.91 -4.57 -30.68
N ALA A 14 3.30 -5.84 -30.77
CA ALA A 14 2.44 -6.88 -31.32
C ALA A 14 1.27 -7.11 -30.35
N ASP A 15 0.04 -7.13 -30.87
CA ASP A 15 -1.22 -7.46 -30.17
C ASP A 15 -1.27 -8.91 -29.60
N GLY A 16 -0.11 -9.58 -29.44
CA GLY A 16 0.01 -11.01 -29.11
C GLY A 16 0.85 -11.33 -27.86
N ALA A 17 1.10 -10.36 -26.97
CA ALA A 17 1.66 -10.66 -25.65
C ALA A 17 0.61 -11.36 -24.79
N ASP A 18 1.00 -12.41 -24.05
CA ASP A 18 0.12 -13.04 -23.07
C ASP A 18 -0.39 -12.02 -22.04
N ARG A 19 -1.70 -11.79 -22.05
CA ARG A 19 -2.41 -10.88 -21.13
C ARG A 19 -2.18 -11.21 -19.66
N THR A 20 -1.82 -12.46 -19.36
CA THR A 20 -1.53 -12.88 -17.98
C THR A 20 -0.08 -12.65 -17.55
N LEU A 21 0.80 -12.22 -18.47
CA LEU A 21 2.10 -11.60 -18.15
C LEU A 21 2.02 -10.10 -18.03
N ASP A 22 1.11 -9.49 -18.78
CA ASP A 22 0.71 -8.11 -18.58
C ASP A 22 -0.37 -8.00 -17.51
N VAL A 23 -0.01 -8.43 -16.29
CA VAL A 23 -0.86 -8.31 -15.09
C VAL A 23 -1.29 -6.85 -14.85
N LEU A 24 -0.65 -5.89 -15.52
CA LEU A 24 -0.79 -4.46 -15.30
C LEU A 24 -1.46 -3.70 -16.45
N HIS A 25 -1.79 -4.32 -17.58
CA HIS A 25 -2.53 -3.65 -18.65
C HIS A 25 -3.69 -4.57 -19.07
N PHE A 26 -4.70 -4.66 -18.21
CA PHE A 26 -5.96 -5.29 -18.57
C PHE A 26 -6.77 -4.34 -19.44
N GLU A 27 -6.65 -4.47 -20.77
CA GLU A 27 -7.50 -3.74 -21.72
C GLU A 27 -8.94 -4.30 -21.74
N ARG A 28 -9.71 -4.00 -20.69
CA ARG A 28 -11.18 -3.86 -20.76
C ARG A 28 -11.58 -2.61 -20.01
N ASP A 29 -11.64 -1.53 -20.78
CA ASP A 29 -11.67 -0.15 -20.33
C ASP A 29 -13.06 0.25 -19.78
N SER A 30 -13.35 -0.16 -18.53
CA SER A 30 -14.57 0.22 -17.80
C SER A 30 -14.72 1.75 -17.62
N LEU A 31 -13.61 2.49 -17.65
CA LEU A 31 -13.57 3.96 -17.64
C LEU A 31 -13.28 4.57 -19.02
N GLY A 32 -13.20 3.77 -20.08
CA GLY A 32 -12.89 4.24 -21.44
C GLY A 32 -13.90 5.24 -21.97
N ALA A 33 -15.18 5.08 -21.60
CA ALA A 33 -16.22 6.05 -21.92
C ALA A 33 -16.00 7.42 -21.24
N ILE A 34 -15.18 7.51 -20.19
CA ILE A 34 -14.79 8.78 -19.53
C ILE A 34 -13.55 9.38 -20.19
N PHE A 35 -12.53 8.56 -20.46
CA PHE A 35 -11.20 9.02 -20.86
C PHE A 35 -10.94 9.01 -22.38
N ALA A 36 -11.73 8.26 -23.15
CA ALA A 36 -11.71 8.20 -24.60
C ALA A 36 -13.13 8.11 -25.21
N PRO A 37 -14.07 9.03 -24.85
CA PRO A 37 -15.42 9.02 -25.40
C PRO A 37 -15.40 9.33 -26.90
N LYS A 38 -16.34 8.73 -27.65
CA LYS A 38 -16.60 9.12 -29.06
C LYS A 38 -17.73 10.14 -29.18
N SER A 39 -18.62 10.19 -28.19
CA SER A 39 -19.75 11.12 -28.13
C SER A 39 -19.94 11.68 -26.72
N VAL A 40 -20.04 13.01 -26.60
CA VAL A 40 -20.14 13.72 -25.32
C VAL A 40 -21.37 14.62 -25.31
N ALA A 41 -22.28 14.43 -24.35
CA ALA A 41 -23.42 15.32 -24.13
C ALA A 41 -23.14 16.32 -22.99
N VAL A 42 -23.31 17.62 -23.23
CA VAL A 42 -23.15 18.66 -22.20
C VAL A 42 -24.53 19.13 -21.73
N ILE A 43 -24.97 18.60 -20.58
CA ILE A 43 -26.30 18.84 -20.02
C ILE A 43 -26.25 20.07 -19.11
N GLY A 44 -26.97 21.12 -19.52
CA GLY A 44 -26.83 22.46 -18.93
C GLY A 44 -25.94 23.40 -19.75
N ALA A 45 -25.61 23.03 -20.99
CA ALA A 45 -24.93 23.89 -21.94
C ALA A 45 -25.66 25.23 -22.13
N THR A 46 -24.92 26.32 -22.25
CA THR A 46 -25.47 27.68 -22.40
C THR A 46 -24.52 28.59 -23.17
N GLU A 47 -25.06 29.65 -23.78
CA GLU A 47 -24.27 30.69 -24.43
C GLU A 47 -23.85 31.80 -23.46
N LYS A 48 -24.33 31.80 -22.21
CA LYS A 48 -24.03 32.87 -21.25
C LYS A 48 -22.55 32.81 -20.81
N VAL A 49 -21.82 33.89 -21.08
CA VAL A 49 -20.42 34.06 -20.64
C VAL A 49 -20.33 33.99 -19.11
N GLY A 50 -19.26 33.39 -18.60
CA GLY A 50 -19.03 33.21 -17.16
C GLY A 50 -19.83 32.07 -16.52
N ARG A 51 -20.59 31.28 -17.30
CA ARG A 51 -21.28 30.08 -16.79
C ARG A 51 -20.48 28.82 -17.08
N VAL A 52 -20.40 27.93 -16.09
CA VAL A 52 -19.68 26.64 -16.16
C VAL A 52 -20.09 25.82 -17.38
N GLY A 53 -21.41 25.70 -17.67
CA GLY A 53 -21.90 24.94 -18.82
C GLY A 53 -21.47 25.50 -20.18
N ARG A 54 -21.18 26.80 -20.28
CA ARG A 54 -20.56 27.40 -21.48
C ARG A 54 -19.10 27.02 -21.56
N THR A 55 -18.35 27.16 -20.46
CA THR A 55 -16.90 26.88 -20.41
C THR A 55 -16.61 25.43 -20.75
N VAL A 56 -17.35 24.47 -20.19
CA VAL A 56 -17.18 23.04 -20.50
C VAL A 56 -17.43 22.76 -21.98
N LEU A 57 -18.53 23.28 -22.54
CA LEU A 57 -18.82 23.11 -23.95
C LEU A 57 -17.72 23.73 -24.82
N TRP A 58 -17.27 24.94 -24.48
CA TRP A 58 -16.18 25.62 -25.18
C TRP A 58 -14.88 24.81 -25.14
N ASN A 59 -14.48 24.31 -23.97
CA ASN A 59 -13.27 23.53 -23.79
C ASN A 59 -13.27 22.23 -24.61
N LEU A 60 -14.41 21.56 -24.73
CA LEU A 60 -14.56 20.36 -25.55
C LEU A 60 -14.47 20.64 -27.05
N ILE A 61 -14.96 21.80 -27.52
CA ILE A 61 -14.96 22.14 -28.94
C ILE A 61 -13.68 22.85 -29.39
N SER A 62 -13.01 23.58 -28.50
CA SER A 62 -11.73 24.24 -28.79
C SER A 62 -10.54 23.29 -28.75
N ASN A 63 -10.72 22.09 -28.18
CA ASN A 63 -9.70 21.04 -28.10
C ASN A 63 -10.28 19.77 -28.77
N PRO A 64 -10.07 19.56 -30.07
CA PRO A 64 -10.70 18.47 -30.80
C PRO A 64 -10.10 17.11 -30.39
N PHE A 65 -10.84 16.36 -29.58
CA PHE A 65 -10.47 15.02 -29.08
C PHE A 65 -10.87 13.86 -30.02
N GLY A 66 -11.36 14.19 -31.22
CA GLY A 66 -11.78 13.19 -32.22
C GLY A 66 -13.20 12.64 -32.06
N GLY A 67 -13.98 13.13 -31.08
CA GLY A 67 -15.38 12.76 -30.88
C GLY A 67 -16.38 13.90 -31.13
N THR A 68 -17.67 13.57 -31.08
CA THR A 68 -18.78 14.51 -31.32
C THR A 68 -19.32 15.10 -30.01
N VAL A 69 -19.62 16.40 -29.99
CA VAL A 69 -20.13 17.11 -28.81
C VAL A 69 -21.57 17.58 -29.04
N TYR A 70 -22.46 17.23 -28.11
CA TYR A 70 -23.90 17.50 -28.18
C TYR A 70 -24.34 18.40 -27.00
N PRO A 71 -24.68 19.67 -27.24
CA PRO A 71 -25.30 20.52 -26.22
C PRO A 71 -26.71 20.04 -25.87
N VAL A 72 -27.02 19.90 -24.58
CA VAL A 72 -28.38 19.56 -24.11
C VAL A 72 -28.94 20.71 -23.27
N ASN A 73 -30.02 21.32 -23.76
CA ASN A 73 -30.72 22.44 -23.15
C ASN A 73 -32.20 22.45 -23.53
N LYS A 74 -33.11 22.49 -22.53
CA LYS A 74 -34.57 22.48 -22.75
C LYS A 74 -35.13 23.71 -23.48
N ARG A 75 -34.43 24.85 -23.45
CA ARG A 75 -34.94 26.16 -23.93
C ARG A 75 -34.31 26.59 -25.25
N HIS A 76 -33.04 26.25 -25.48
CA HIS A 76 -32.28 26.71 -26.62
C HIS A 76 -32.20 25.63 -27.71
N LYS A 77 -32.48 26.00 -28.96
CA LYS A 77 -32.34 25.10 -30.13
C LYS A 77 -30.89 25.01 -30.64
N GLN A 78 -30.05 25.97 -30.26
CA GLN A 78 -28.62 26.01 -30.57
C GLN A 78 -27.86 26.62 -29.38
N VAL A 79 -26.61 26.19 -29.19
CA VAL A 79 -25.67 26.77 -28.22
C VAL A 79 -24.31 26.86 -28.90
N LEU A 80 -23.70 28.05 -28.94
CA LEU A 80 -22.39 28.29 -29.58
C LEU A 80 -22.37 27.89 -31.06
N GLY A 81 -23.50 28.07 -31.75
CA GLY A 81 -23.66 27.67 -33.16
C GLY A 81 -23.83 26.16 -33.38
N ILE A 82 -23.84 25.34 -32.32
CA ILE A 82 -24.06 23.89 -32.39
C ILE A 82 -25.52 23.57 -32.06
N ARG A 83 -26.15 22.67 -32.82
CA ARG A 83 -27.54 22.24 -32.57
C ARG A 83 -27.66 21.65 -31.17
N ALA A 84 -28.61 22.17 -30.40
CA ALA A 84 -28.90 21.72 -29.05
C ALA A 84 -30.17 20.85 -29.00
N TYR A 85 -30.17 19.88 -28.10
CA TYR A 85 -31.27 18.92 -27.89
C TYR A 85 -31.96 19.18 -26.55
N ALA A 86 -33.26 18.90 -26.46
CA ALA A 86 -34.04 19.19 -25.25
C ALA A 86 -33.70 18.23 -24.09
N ASP A 87 -33.31 16.99 -24.42
CA ASP A 87 -32.98 15.89 -23.54
C ASP A 87 -32.00 14.94 -24.25
N VAL A 88 -31.39 14.02 -23.50
CA VAL A 88 -30.36 13.09 -24.01
C VAL A 88 -30.97 12.07 -25.00
N ALA A 89 -32.22 11.67 -24.79
CA ALA A 89 -32.89 10.65 -25.62
C ALA A 89 -33.14 11.12 -27.06
N ARG A 90 -33.17 12.45 -27.30
CA ARG A 90 -33.35 13.04 -28.64
C ARG A 90 -32.04 13.20 -29.41
N VAL A 91 -30.89 12.92 -28.81
CA VAL A 91 -29.60 12.95 -29.52
C VAL A 91 -29.57 11.79 -30.53
N PRO A 92 -29.15 12.01 -31.79
CA PRO A 92 -29.24 10.99 -32.85
C PRO A 92 -28.22 9.84 -32.73
N GLU A 93 -27.32 9.91 -31.76
CA GLU A 93 -26.24 8.96 -31.52
C GLU A 93 -26.23 8.52 -30.06
N THR A 94 -25.81 7.29 -29.79
CA THR A 94 -25.58 6.80 -28.44
C THR A 94 -24.49 7.64 -27.77
N ILE A 95 -24.80 8.20 -26.60
CA ILE A 95 -23.86 9.02 -25.83
C ILE A 95 -22.96 8.14 -24.97
N ASP A 96 -21.64 8.24 -25.15
CA ASP A 96 -20.66 7.58 -24.27
C ASP A 96 -20.56 8.30 -22.91
N LEU A 97 -20.44 9.64 -22.95
CA LEU A 97 -20.21 10.48 -21.77
C LEU A 97 -21.23 11.63 -21.65
N ALA A 98 -21.90 11.73 -20.50
CA ALA A 98 -22.70 12.91 -20.15
C ALA A 98 -21.98 13.81 -19.13
N VAL A 99 -21.77 15.09 -19.45
CA VAL A 99 -21.25 16.09 -18.51
C VAL A 99 -22.41 16.94 -17.99
N ILE A 100 -22.73 16.78 -16.69
CA ILE A 100 -23.91 17.33 -16.04
C ILE A 100 -23.56 18.59 -15.26
N VAL A 101 -24.14 19.72 -15.67
CA VAL A 101 -23.90 21.06 -15.11
C VAL A 101 -25.22 21.76 -14.74
N THR A 102 -26.21 21.01 -14.26
CA THR A 102 -27.53 21.51 -13.84
C THR A 102 -27.65 21.59 -12.31
N PRO A 103 -28.52 22.44 -11.74
CA PRO A 103 -28.68 22.55 -10.28
C PRO A 103 -28.89 21.19 -9.58
N ALA A 104 -28.28 20.98 -8.40
CA ALA A 104 -28.30 19.69 -7.70
C ALA A 104 -29.68 19.01 -7.60
N PRO A 105 -30.79 19.70 -7.31
CA PRO A 105 -32.11 19.06 -7.22
C PRO A 105 -32.59 18.40 -8.51
N THR A 106 -32.10 18.82 -9.68
CA THR A 106 -32.49 18.24 -10.98
C THR A 106 -31.63 17.05 -11.39
N VAL A 107 -30.45 16.89 -10.80
CA VAL A 107 -29.46 15.89 -11.22
C VAL A 107 -29.96 14.44 -11.10
N PRO A 108 -30.67 14.00 -10.04
CA PRO A 108 -31.20 12.64 -10.00
C PRO A 108 -32.12 12.28 -11.18
N GLY A 109 -32.93 13.26 -11.64
CA GLY A 109 -33.77 13.09 -12.82
C GLY A 109 -32.95 12.95 -14.10
N VAL A 110 -31.94 13.81 -14.28
CA VAL A 110 -31.02 13.74 -15.42
C VAL A 110 -30.25 12.41 -15.45
N VAL A 111 -29.76 11.93 -14.31
CA VAL A 111 -29.10 10.62 -14.21
C VAL A 111 -30.05 9.49 -14.62
N SER A 112 -31.32 9.58 -14.25
CA SER A 112 -32.34 8.60 -14.68
C SER A 112 -32.55 8.63 -16.21
N GLU A 113 -32.58 9.82 -16.81
CA GLU A 113 -32.65 9.99 -18.27
C GLU A 113 -31.41 9.40 -18.96
N CYS A 114 -30.21 9.62 -18.42
CA CYS A 114 -28.96 9.04 -18.96
C CYS A 114 -28.98 7.51 -18.91
N VAL A 115 -29.39 6.92 -17.77
CA VAL A 115 -29.50 5.45 -17.64
C VAL A 115 -30.52 4.89 -18.63
N ALA A 116 -31.68 5.53 -18.80
CA ALA A 116 -32.70 5.11 -19.76
C ALA A 116 -32.22 5.20 -21.22
N ALA A 117 -31.37 6.20 -21.53
CA ALA A 117 -30.78 6.38 -22.85
C ALA A 117 -29.55 5.47 -23.11
N GLY A 118 -29.15 4.63 -22.14
CA GLY A 118 -27.99 3.74 -22.29
C GLY A 118 -26.64 4.45 -22.26
N VAL A 119 -26.56 5.61 -21.62
CA VAL A 119 -25.28 6.31 -21.41
C VAL A 119 -24.39 5.47 -20.51
N LYS A 120 -23.12 5.32 -20.87
CA LYS A 120 -22.16 4.47 -20.13
C LYS A 120 -21.58 5.17 -18.92
N SER A 121 -21.26 6.47 -19.05
CA SER A 121 -20.63 7.25 -17.98
C SER A 121 -21.12 8.69 -17.89
N ALA A 122 -21.02 9.28 -16.70
CA ALA A 122 -21.28 10.71 -16.51
C ALA A 122 -20.27 11.40 -15.58
N ILE A 123 -20.06 12.68 -15.81
CA ILE A 123 -19.30 13.59 -14.92
C ILE A 123 -20.30 14.59 -14.36
N ILE A 124 -20.48 14.61 -13.04
CA ILE A 124 -21.39 15.55 -12.37
C ILE A 124 -20.57 16.70 -11.79
N ILE A 125 -20.57 17.84 -12.46
CA ILE A 125 -19.81 19.03 -12.04
C ILE A 125 -20.52 19.76 -10.89
N SER A 126 -21.85 19.72 -10.87
CA SER A 126 -22.66 20.49 -9.94
C SER A 126 -22.35 20.21 -8.46
N ALA A 127 -22.31 21.27 -7.67
CA ALA A 127 -22.29 21.24 -6.20
C ALA A 127 -23.73 21.31 -5.63
N GLY A 128 -23.86 21.20 -4.31
CA GLY A 128 -25.12 21.19 -3.54
C GLY A 128 -25.51 19.80 -3.02
N PHE A 129 -24.55 18.90 -2.83
CA PHE A 129 -24.77 17.50 -2.45
C PHE A 129 -24.37 17.24 -0.99
N LYS A 130 -23.67 16.14 -0.67
CA LYS A 130 -23.37 15.75 0.71
C LYS A 130 -22.62 16.85 1.50
N GLU A 131 -21.82 17.67 0.83
CA GLU A 131 -21.16 18.85 1.39
C GLU A 131 -22.13 19.93 1.90
N ALA A 132 -23.37 19.94 1.40
CA ALA A 132 -24.44 20.83 1.86
C ALA A 132 -25.29 20.23 3.01
N GLY A 133 -24.92 19.04 3.51
CA GLY A 133 -25.58 18.37 4.64
C GLY A 133 -26.60 17.29 4.25
N ALA A 134 -27.52 16.98 5.16
CA ALA A 134 -28.39 15.79 5.07
C ALA A 134 -29.29 15.76 3.82
N ALA A 135 -29.80 16.92 3.38
CA ALA A 135 -30.65 17.02 2.19
C ALA A 135 -29.88 16.67 0.91
N GLY A 136 -28.65 17.16 0.77
CA GLY A 136 -27.81 16.83 -0.38
C GLY A 136 -27.28 15.39 -0.34
N ALA A 137 -27.01 14.84 0.85
CA ALA A 137 -26.70 13.42 1.01
C ALA A 137 -27.87 12.50 0.58
N ALA A 138 -29.12 12.95 0.70
CA ALA A 138 -30.28 12.23 0.16
C ALA A 138 -30.32 12.26 -1.39
N LEU A 139 -29.86 13.35 -2.03
CA LEU A 139 -29.72 13.43 -3.48
C LEU A 139 -28.66 12.45 -3.98
N GLU A 140 -27.48 12.39 -3.34
CA GLU A 140 -26.43 11.42 -3.69
C GLU A 140 -26.91 9.98 -3.58
N ARG A 141 -27.66 9.62 -2.52
CA ARG A 141 -28.23 8.27 -2.37
C ARG A 141 -29.13 7.89 -3.54
N ARG A 142 -30.02 8.79 -3.97
CA ARG A 142 -30.90 8.56 -5.13
C ARG A 142 -30.11 8.38 -6.43
N ILE A 143 -29.04 9.18 -6.62
CA ILE A 143 -28.15 9.06 -7.78
C ILE A 143 -27.46 7.69 -7.77
N ALA A 144 -26.85 7.31 -6.63
CA ALA A 144 -26.14 6.03 -6.49
C ALA A 144 -27.06 4.83 -6.73
N GLU A 145 -28.28 4.83 -6.20
CA GLU A 145 -29.28 3.77 -6.42
C GLU A 145 -29.67 3.64 -7.90
N THR A 146 -29.82 4.76 -8.60
CA THR A 146 -30.20 4.79 -10.02
C THR A 146 -29.06 4.32 -10.92
N ALA A 147 -27.82 4.75 -10.61
CA ALA A 147 -26.64 4.48 -11.42
C ALA A 147 -26.03 3.08 -11.20
N ARG A 148 -26.26 2.46 -10.03
CA ARG A 148 -25.63 1.19 -9.62
C ARG A 148 -25.71 0.12 -10.71
N GLY A 149 -24.53 -0.32 -11.18
CA GLY A 149 -24.37 -1.37 -12.19
C GLY A 149 -24.79 -0.98 -13.61
N LYS A 150 -25.15 0.29 -13.85
CA LYS A 150 -25.70 0.77 -15.14
C LYS A 150 -24.96 1.97 -15.72
N LEU A 151 -24.44 2.85 -14.87
CA LEU A 151 -23.79 4.10 -15.24
C LEU A 151 -22.64 4.38 -14.28
N ARG A 152 -21.44 4.67 -14.80
CA ARG A 152 -20.28 5.05 -13.98
C ARG A 152 -20.17 6.57 -13.81
N LEU A 153 -19.85 7.05 -12.61
CA LEU A 153 -19.93 8.47 -12.26
C LEU A 153 -18.64 9.03 -11.64
N ILE A 154 -18.17 10.17 -12.16
CA ILE A 154 -17.20 11.05 -11.49
C ILE A 154 -17.92 12.25 -10.89
N GLY A 155 -17.54 12.63 -9.67
CA GLY A 155 -18.21 13.66 -8.87
C GLY A 155 -19.21 13.05 -7.87
N PRO A 156 -20.27 13.80 -7.48
CA PRO A 156 -20.57 15.18 -7.84
C PRO A 156 -19.56 16.19 -7.29
N ASN A 157 -19.83 17.49 -7.48
CA ASN A 157 -19.03 18.60 -6.97
C ASN A 157 -17.54 18.50 -7.37
N CYS A 158 -17.29 18.41 -8.67
CA CYS A 158 -15.94 18.25 -9.21
C CYS A 158 -15.62 19.26 -10.31
N LEU A 159 -14.33 19.41 -10.64
CA LEU A 159 -13.88 20.20 -11.80
C LEU A 159 -14.18 19.53 -13.14
N GLY A 160 -14.20 18.20 -13.15
CA GLY A 160 -14.30 17.34 -14.34
C GLY A 160 -13.02 16.55 -14.63
N VAL A 161 -12.89 16.09 -15.87
CA VAL A 161 -11.76 15.27 -16.35
C VAL A 161 -11.08 15.93 -17.56
N MET A 162 -9.75 15.88 -17.56
CA MET A 162 -8.92 16.29 -18.68
C MET A 162 -7.97 15.15 -19.05
N ARG A 163 -7.83 14.86 -20.34
CA ARG A 163 -6.84 13.93 -20.88
C ARG A 163 -6.00 14.62 -21.96
N PRO A 164 -4.91 15.29 -21.57
CA PRO A 164 -4.06 16.06 -22.49
C PRO A 164 -3.60 15.29 -23.73
N VAL A 165 -3.18 14.04 -23.54
CA VAL A 165 -2.69 13.16 -24.62
C VAL A 165 -3.76 12.83 -25.67
N ALA A 166 -5.04 12.95 -25.32
CA ALA A 166 -6.17 12.68 -26.21
C ALA A 166 -6.93 13.95 -26.61
N HIS A 167 -6.41 15.13 -26.28
CA HIS A 167 -7.07 16.42 -26.49
C HIS A 167 -8.44 16.59 -25.81
N LEU A 168 -8.83 15.69 -24.89
CA LEU A 168 -10.10 15.77 -24.16
C LEU A 168 -10.01 16.76 -23.00
N ASN A 169 -10.88 17.75 -22.98
CA ASN A 169 -11.02 18.68 -21.86
C ASN A 169 -12.50 18.83 -21.45
N ALA A 170 -12.98 17.90 -20.63
CA ALA A 170 -14.32 17.91 -20.04
C ALA A 170 -14.34 18.64 -18.67
N THR A 171 -13.65 19.78 -18.59
CA THR A 171 -13.54 20.59 -17.36
C THR A 171 -14.00 22.02 -17.60
N PHE A 172 -14.13 22.79 -16.52
CA PHE A 172 -14.24 24.26 -16.59
C PHE A 172 -12.96 25.00 -16.20
N ALA A 173 -11.78 24.36 -16.33
CA ALA A 173 -10.49 25.03 -16.18
C ALA A 173 -10.28 26.07 -17.30
N SER A 174 -9.45 27.08 -17.04
CA SER A 174 -9.15 28.18 -17.96
C SER A 174 -8.31 27.75 -19.18
N ALA A 175 -7.52 26.70 -19.03
CA ALA A 175 -6.61 26.21 -20.06
C ALA A 175 -6.49 24.69 -20.04
N MET A 176 -6.02 24.14 -21.16
CA MET A 176 -5.66 22.73 -21.27
C MET A 176 -4.23 22.52 -20.78
N ALA A 177 -4.02 21.50 -19.94
CA ALA A 177 -2.68 21.14 -19.46
C ALA A 177 -1.79 20.66 -20.62
N ARG A 178 -0.46 20.78 -20.45
CA ARG A 178 0.49 20.18 -21.39
C ARG A 178 0.38 18.66 -21.33
N ALA A 179 0.55 18.01 -22.48
CA ALA A 179 0.66 16.55 -22.53
C ALA A 179 1.97 16.09 -21.87
N GLY A 180 1.90 15.02 -21.09
CA GLY A 180 3.06 14.41 -20.45
C GLY A 180 2.68 13.07 -19.81
N THR A 181 3.42 12.68 -18.78
CA THR A 181 3.38 11.32 -18.23
C THR A 181 2.83 11.23 -16.82
N VAL A 182 2.41 12.35 -16.23
CA VAL A 182 1.90 12.39 -14.85
C VAL A 182 0.38 12.28 -14.83
N GLY A 183 -0.16 11.28 -14.13
CA GLY A 183 -1.58 11.19 -13.83
C GLY A 183 -1.90 11.91 -12.53
N PHE A 184 -2.70 12.98 -12.55
CA PHE A 184 -3.03 13.73 -11.34
C PHE A 184 -4.50 13.58 -10.94
N ILE A 185 -4.74 13.03 -9.75
CA ILE A 185 -6.06 12.84 -9.17
C ILE A 185 -6.20 13.78 -7.96
N SER A 186 -7.29 14.56 -7.91
CA SER A 186 -7.53 15.49 -6.80
C SER A 186 -8.97 15.45 -6.32
N GLN A 187 -9.15 15.34 -5.00
CA GLN A 187 -10.46 15.55 -4.37
C GLN A 187 -10.87 17.04 -4.39
N SER A 188 -9.90 17.96 -4.43
CA SER A 188 -10.14 19.41 -4.49
C SER A 188 -10.01 19.93 -5.93
N GLY A 189 -11.12 20.43 -6.49
CA GLY A 189 -11.12 21.06 -7.81
C GLY A 189 -10.31 22.37 -7.85
N ALA A 190 -10.33 23.16 -6.78
CA ALA A 190 -9.58 24.41 -6.70
C ALA A 190 -8.07 24.16 -6.68
N LEU A 191 -7.62 23.17 -5.92
CA LEU A 191 -6.21 22.81 -5.91
C LEU A 191 -5.77 22.25 -7.27
N LEU A 192 -6.62 21.46 -7.93
CA LEU A 192 -6.35 20.97 -9.28
C LEU A 192 -6.10 22.14 -10.25
N THR A 193 -6.92 23.19 -10.23
CA THR A 193 -6.69 24.37 -11.08
C THR A 193 -5.41 25.14 -10.74
N ALA A 194 -5.05 25.25 -9.45
CA ALA A 194 -3.81 25.91 -9.05
C ALA A 194 -2.56 25.13 -9.52
N VAL A 195 -2.63 23.80 -9.46
CA VAL A 195 -1.57 22.91 -9.95
C VAL A 195 -1.43 23.01 -11.47
N LEU A 196 -2.55 23.06 -12.20
CA LEU A 196 -2.55 23.24 -13.65
C LEU A 196 -1.90 24.56 -14.08
N ASP A 197 -2.15 25.65 -13.35
CA ASP A 197 -1.53 26.95 -13.64
C ASP A 197 -0.01 26.92 -13.41
N TRP A 198 0.41 26.38 -12.25
CA TRP A 198 1.82 26.21 -11.90
C TRP A 198 2.57 25.34 -12.91
N SER A 199 1.96 24.26 -13.41
CA SER A 199 2.64 23.29 -14.29
C SER A 199 3.13 23.90 -15.62
N PHE A 200 2.51 24.99 -16.09
CA PHE A 200 2.97 25.69 -17.30
C PHE A 200 4.34 26.34 -17.13
N ARG A 201 4.65 26.82 -15.92
CA ARG A 201 5.94 27.43 -15.59
C ARG A 201 7.04 26.38 -15.49
N GLU A 202 6.77 25.29 -14.77
CA GLU A 202 7.76 24.24 -14.50
C GLU A 202 7.87 23.17 -15.60
N ASN A 203 7.13 23.36 -16.71
CA ASN A 203 7.11 22.45 -17.86
C ASN A 203 6.72 21.01 -17.50
N VAL A 204 5.79 20.85 -16.56
CA VAL A 204 5.22 19.55 -16.19
C VAL A 204 3.99 19.28 -17.06
N GLY A 205 4.01 18.12 -17.72
CA GLY A 205 2.89 17.63 -18.53
C GLY A 205 2.15 16.48 -17.86
N PHE A 206 0.85 16.38 -18.11
CA PHE A 206 -0.01 15.34 -17.53
C PHE A 206 -0.52 14.37 -18.60
N SER A 207 -0.64 13.10 -18.23
CA SER A 207 -1.35 12.09 -19.03
C SER A 207 -2.86 12.25 -18.85
N ALA A 208 -3.29 12.48 -17.60
CA ALA A 208 -4.66 12.77 -17.21
C ALA A 208 -4.73 13.65 -15.95
N CYS A 209 -5.76 14.47 -15.86
CA CYS A 209 -6.11 15.25 -14.67
C CYS A 209 -7.57 14.97 -14.30
N VAL A 210 -7.82 14.50 -13.08
CA VAL A 210 -9.14 14.06 -12.63
C VAL A 210 -9.50 14.75 -11.33
N SER A 211 -10.61 15.49 -11.34
CA SER A 211 -11.25 15.94 -10.11
C SER A 211 -12.36 14.96 -9.71
N VAL A 212 -12.21 14.30 -8.56
CA VAL A 212 -13.17 13.29 -8.10
C VAL A 212 -14.35 13.86 -7.30
N GLY A 213 -14.17 15.06 -6.73
CA GLY A 213 -15.20 15.73 -5.93
C GLY A 213 -15.65 14.89 -4.73
N SER A 214 -16.97 14.72 -4.57
CA SER A 214 -17.55 13.88 -3.52
C SER A 214 -17.20 12.39 -3.65
N MET A 215 -16.73 11.93 -4.82
CA MET A 215 -16.33 10.55 -5.07
C MET A 215 -17.45 9.54 -4.78
N LEU A 216 -18.63 9.75 -5.39
CA LEU A 216 -19.84 8.96 -5.11
C LEU A 216 -19.78 7.53 -5.68
N ASP A 217 -19.09 7.31 -6.79
CA ASP A 217 -19.00 6.01 -7.47
C ASP A 217 -17.56 5.67 -7.85
N VAL A 218 -17.00 6.32 -8.89
CA VAL A 218 -15.60 6.12 -9.29
C VAL A 218 -14.69 6.61 -8.16
N ASN A 219 -13.90 5.70 -7.60
CA ASN A 219 -13.07 5.94 -6.42
C ASN A 219 -11.56 5.92 -6.73
N TRP A 220 -10.73 6.06 -5.69
CA TRP A 220 -9.28 6.03 -5.84
C TRP A 220 -8.78 4.75 -6.49
N GLY A 221 -9.29 3.59 -6.08
CA GLY A 221 -8.84 2.30 -6.60
C GLY A 221 -9.16 2.16 -8.09
N ASP A 222 -10.33 2.64 -8.53
CA ASP A 222 -10.72 2.64 -9.94
C ASP A 222 -9.75 3.47 -10.81
N LEU A 223 -9.42 4.68 -10.34
CA LEU A 223 -8.54 5.60 -11.05
C LEU A 223 -7.07 5.19 -11.00
N ILE A 224 -6.63 4.61 -9.89
CA ILE A 224 -5.27 4.06 -9.77
C ILE A 224 -5.10 2.89 -10.74
N ASN A 225 -6.07 1.96 -10.87
CA ASN A 225 -5.98 0.89 -11.87
C ASN A 225 -5.95 1.47 -13.28
N PHE A 226 -6.87 2.40 -13.61
CA PHE A 226 -6.91 3.00 -14.95
C PHE A 226 -5.57 3.67 -15.33
N LEU A 227 -4.97 4.44 -14.42
CA LEU A 227 -3.67 5.07 -14.64
C LEU A 227 -2.51 4.05 -14.56
N GLY A 228 -2.69 2.98 -13.79
CA GLY A 228 -1.83 1.81 -13.71
C GLY A 228 -1.71 1.09 -15.06
N ASP A 229 -2.84 0.98 -15.75
CA ASP A 229 -2.98 0.32 -17.05
C ASP A 229 -2.73 1.27 -18.23
N ASP A 230 -2.66 2.60 -18.03
CA ASP A 230 -2.40 3.55 -19.11
C ASP A 230 -0.90 3.64 -19.45
N PRO A 231 -0.45 3.25 -20.65
CA PRO A 231 0.97 3.27 -21.01
C PRO A 231 1.56 4.69 -21.08
N HIS A 232 0.73 5.74 -21.17
CA HIS A 232 1.20 7.12 -21.14
C HIS A 232 1.47 7.62 -19.73
N THR A 233 0.91 6.98 -18.71
CA THR A 233 1.11 7.38 -17.31
C THR A 233 2.31 6.66 -16.73
N HIS A 234 3.30 7.41 -16.24
CA HIS A 234 4.51 6.86 -15.59
C HIS A 234 4.51 7.09 -14.07
N SER A 235 3.79 8.10 -13.58
CA SER A 235 3.63 8.39 -12.16
C SER A 235 2.23 8.92 -11.86
N ILE A 236 1.74 8.69 -10.64
CA ILE A 236 0.42 9.08 -10.18
C ILE A 236 0.57 10.01 -8.98
N MET A 237 -0.03 11.19 -9.06
CA MET A 237 -0.12 12.15 -7.97
C MET A 237 -1.54 12.16 -7.42
N ILE A 238 -1.66 12.19 -6.09
CA ILE A 238 -2.95 12.17 -5.40
C ILE A 238 -3.02 13.30 -4.38
N TYR A 239 -4.02 14.17 -4.52
CA TYR A 239 -4.48 15.02 -3.42
C TYR A 239 -5.75 14.44 -2.82
N MET A 240 -5.67 14.00 -1.56
CA MET A 240 -6.78 13.33 -0.90
C MET A 240 -7.17 14.00 0.43
N GLU A 241 -8.48 14.12 0.63
CA GLU A 241 -9.07 14.58 1.89
C GLU A 241 -9.65 13.39 2.67
N SER A 242 -10.18 12.39 1.96
CA SER A 242 -10.80 11.17 2.49
C SER A 242 -10.42 9.93 1.69
N ILE A 243 -10.43 8.75 2.34
CA ILE A 243 -10.08 7.47 1.70
C ILE A 243 -11.26 6.81 0.97
N GLY A 244 -12.49 6.97 1.46
CA GLY A 244 -13.64 6.25 0.91
C GLY A 244 -13.49 4.74 1.11
N ASP A 245 -13.46 3.98 0.00
CA ASP A 245 -13.23 2.53 0.03
C ASP A 245 -11.74 2.22 0.23
N ALA A 246 -11.35 2.00 1.49
CA ALA A 246 -9.98 1.69 1.90
C ALA A 246 -9.43 0.42 1.26
N ARG A 247 -10.26 -0.61 1.08
CA ARG A 247 -9.84 -1.90 0.51
C ARG A 247 -9.53 -1.75 -0.97
N SER A 248 -10.43 -1.10 -1.72
CA SER A 248 -10.21 -0.78 -3.14
C SER A 248 -8.92 0.02 -3.34
N PHE A 249 -8.68 1.04 -2.48
CA PHE A 249 -7.45 1.84 -2.52
C PHE A 249 -6.19 1.00 -2.27
N ILE A 250 -6.16 0.21 -1.19
CA ILE A 250 -4.97 -0.55 -0.81
C ILE A 250 -4.62 -1.58 -1.88
N SER A 251 -5.63 -2.30 -2.39
CA SER A 251 -5.44 -3.29 -3.46
C SER A 251 -4.86 -2.64 -4.71
N ALA A 252 -5.47 -1.56 -5.21
CA ALA A 252 -5.01 -0.88 -6.42
C ALA A 252 -3.62 -0.24 -6.23
N ALA A 253 -3.40 0.44 -5.10
CA ALA A 253 -2.14 1.11 -4.84
C ALA A 253 -0.97 0.13 -4.72
N ARG A 254 -1.17 -0.99 -4.01
CA ARG A 254 -0.12 -2.02 -3.84
C ARG A 254 0.27 -2.65 -5.18
N GLU A 255 -0.70 -2.84 -6.06
CA GLU A 255 -0.46 -3.39 -7.40
C GLU A 255 0.26 -2.39 -8.30
N VAL A 256 -0.17 -1.14 -8.35
CA VAL A 256 0.37 -0.14 -9.27
C VAL A 256 1.71 0.44 -8.80
N ALA A 257 1.93 0.57 -7.49
CA ALA A 257 3.18 1.08 -6.91
C ALA A 257 4.42 0.23 -7.29
N LEU A 258 4.22 -1.01 -7.75
CA LEU A 258 5.26 -1.88 -8.31
C LEU A 258 5.99 -1.28 -9.51
N THR A 259 5.25 -0.58 -10.36
CA THR A 259 5.73 -0.12 -11.67
C THR A 259 5.68 1.39 -11.79
N LYS A 260 4.65 2.02 -11.23
CA LYS A 260 4.41 3.45 -11.34
C LYS A 260 4.38 4.07 -9.95
N PRO A 261 5.22 5.07 -9.67
CA PRO A 261 5.18 5.77 -8.39
C PRO A 261 3.84 6.41 -8.12
N ILE A 262 3.33 6.19 -6.91
CA ILE A 262 2.13 6.87 -6.39
C ILE A 262 2.58 7.80 -5.27
N ILE A 263 2.43 9.11 -5.48
CA ILE A 263 2.75 10.12 -4.48
C ILE A 263 1.44 10.77 -4.01
N ALA A 264 1.22 10.78 -2.69
CA ALA A 264 0.00 11.29 -2.10
C ALA A 264 0.27 12.40 -1.07
N ILE A 265 -0.55 13.44 -1.11
CA ILE A 265 -0.69 14.40 -0.04
C ILE A 265 -2.05 14.22 0.63
N LYS A 266 -2.03 14.01 1.95
CA LYS A 266 -3.23 13.90 2.78
C LYS A 266 -3.49 15.19 3.55
N ALA A 267 -4.62 15.83 3.26
CA ALA A 267 -5.13 16.95 4.05
C ALA A 267 -5.80 16.48 5.35
N GLY A 268 -5.91 17.35 6.36
CA GLY A 268 -6.65 17.02 7.60
C GLY A 268 -5.89 16.17 8.62
N ARG A 269 -4.59 16.40 8.78
CA ARG A 269 -3.68 15.59 9.62
C ARG A 269 -3.90 15.76 11.12
N THR A 270 -4.16 16.99 11.55
CA THR A 270 -4.41 17.32 12.96
C THR A 270 -5.89 17.21 13.25
N ALA A 271 -6.28 16.99 14.51
CA ALA A 271 -7.70 16.94 14.89
C ALA A 271 -8.49 18.18 14.42
N ALA A 272 -7.87 19.37 14.48
CA ALA A 272 -8.49 20.61 13.99
C ALA A 272 -8.66 20.62 12.46
N ALA A 273 -7.63 20.22 11.71
CA ALA A 273 -7.69 20.17 10.25
C ALA A 273 -8.62 19.04 9.76
N ALA A 274 -8.66 17.91 10.47
CA ALA A 274 -9.59 16.80 10.24
C ALA A 274 -11.04 17.27 10.40
N LYS A 275 -11.35 18.04 11.44
CA LYS A 275 -12.68 18.63 11.66
C LYS A 275 -13.07 19.61 10.53
N ALA A 276 -12.12 20.43 10.07
CA ALA A 276 -12.33 21.34 8.93
C ALA A 276 -12.60 20.56 7.64
N ALA A 277 -11.79 19.55 7.33
CA ALA A 277 -11.97 18.69 6.16
C ALA A 277 -13.28 17.89 6.21
N ALA A 278 -13.68 17.40 7.40
CA ALA A 278 -14.95 16.71 7.60
C ALA A 278 -16.16 17.63 7.36
N SER A 279 -16.06 18.91 7.73
CA SER A 279 -17.10 19.91 7.47
C SER A 279 -17.22 20.24 5.97
N HIS A 280 -16.12 20.11 5.22
CA HIS A 280 -16.06 20.36 3.78
C HIS A 280 -16.49 19.14 2.93
N THR A 281 -16.17 17.92 3.37
CA THR A 281 -16.45 16.66 2.63
C THR A 281 -17.67 15.90 3.14
N GLY A 282 -18.14 16.19 4.35
CA GLY A 282 -19.13 15.40 5.06
C GLY A 282 -18.67 13.97 5.41
N ALA A 283 -17.36 13.67 5.32
CA ALA A 283 -16.80 12.35 5.62
C ALA A 283 -16.15 12.30 7.02
N LEU A 284 -16.19 11.13 7.65
CA LEU A 284 -15.55 10.90 8.95
C LEU A 284 -14.03 10.82 8.76
N ALA A 285 -13.27 11.52 9.62
CA ALA A 285 -11.81 11.46 9.59
C ALA A 285 -11.31 10.26 10.40
N GLY A 286 -10.56 9.35 9.77
CA GLY A 286 -9.84 8.26 10.43
C GLY A 286 -8.52 8.73 11.07
N SER A 287 -7.79 7.79 11.68
CA SER A 287 -6.49 8.09 12.28
C SER A 287 -5.42 8.40 11.23
N ASP A 288 -4.74 9.55 11.35
CA ASP A 288 -3.65 9.94 10.43
C ASP A 288 -2.44 9.00 10.54
N ASP A 289 -2.15 8.50 11.75
CA ASP A 289 -1.05 7.55 12.02
C ASP A 289 -1.33 6.18 11.36
N VAL A 290 -2.59 5.74 11.37
CA VAL A 290 -3.00 4.48 10.71
C VAL A 290 -2.87 4.63 9.19
N LEU A 291 -3.32 5.76 8.65
CA LEU A 291 -3.19 6.03 7.21
C LEU A 291 -1.72 6.10 6.76
N ASP A 292 -0.84 6.64 7.60
CA ASP A 292 0.60 6.66 7.32
C ASP A 292 1.19 5.23 7.27
N ALA A 293 0.75 4.34 8.17
CA ALA A 293 1.08 2.92 8.11
C ALA A 293 0.49 2.22 6.86
N VAL A 294 -0.72 2.61 6.43
CA VAL A 294 -1.36 2.12 5.21
C VAL A 294 -0.54 2.51 3.97
N PHE A 295 -0.13 3.77 3.84
CA PHE A 295 0.68 4.21 2.69
C PHE A 295 2.01 3.48 2.59
N ARG A 296 2.70 3.27 3.72
CA ARG A 296 3.89 2.40 3.75
C ARG A 296 3.57 0.99 3.30
N ARG A 297 2.43 0.44 3.72
CA ARG A 297 2.01 -0.93 3.40
C ARG A 297 1.61 -1.14 1.94
N CYS A 298 1.21 -0.10 1.21
CA CYS A 298 0.86 -0.19 -0.21
C CYS A 298 1.84 0.53 -1.17
N GLY A 299 2.95 1.09 -0.65
CA GLY A 299 4.00 1.69 -1.50
C GLY A 299 3.70 3.11 -1.96
N VAL A 300 2.71 3.76 -1.36
CA VAL A 300 2.39 5.15 -1.62
C VAL A 300 3.37 6.05 -0.86
N LEU A 301 4.05 6.93 -1.60
CA LEU A 301 4.91 7.95 -0.98
C LEU A 301 4.03 9.07 -0.46
N ARG A 302 3.97 9.21 0.86
CA ARG A 302 3.34 10.37 1.49
C ARG A 302 4.28 11.58 1.46
N VAL A 303 3.76 12.72 1.01
CA VAL A 303 4.41 14.02 1.12
C VAL A 303 3.58 14.98 1.99
N ASN A 304 4.25 15.98 2.55
CA ASN A 304 3.65 16.89 3.54
C ASN A 304 3.30 18.27 2.97
N SER A 305 3.81 18.60 1.79
CA SER A 305 3.60 19.88 1.13
C SER A 305 3.32 19.68 -0.35
N ILE A 306 2.63 20.64 -0.95
CA ILE A 306 2.34 20.65 -2.38
C ILE A 306 3.64 20.78 -3.19
N SER A 307 4.62 21.57 -2.70
CA SER A 307 5.93 21.68 -3.32
C SER A 307 6.68 20.34 -3.34
N ASP A 308 6.64 19.56 -2.26
CA ASP A 308 7.26 18.23 -2.26
C ASP A 308 6.55 17.26 -3.22
N LEU A 309 5.22 17.35 -3.36
CA LEU A 309 4.47 16.57 -4.35
C LEU A 309 5.00 16.85 -5.77
N PHE A 310 5.28 18.11 -6.07
CA PHE A 310 5.80 18.57 -7.35
C PHE A 310 7.24 18.18 -7.59
N HIS A 311 8.13 18.45 -6.64
CA HIS A 311 9.52 18.06 -6.73
C HIS A 311 9.64 16.54 -6.93
N MET A 312 8.83 15.75 -6.22
CA MET A 312 8.81 14.30 -6.39
C MET A 312 8.32 13.87 -7.78
N ALA A 313 7.26 14.50 -8.30
CA ALA A 313 6.78 14.20 -9.66
C ALA A 313 7.85 14.52 -10.72
N GLU A 314 8.57 15.62 -10.55
CA GLU A 314 9.65 16.04 -11.43
C GLU A 314 10.85 15.08 -11.38
N VAL A 315 11.40 14.79 -10.20
CA VAL A 315 12.59 13.93 -10.08
C VAL A 315 12.30 12.49 -10.53
N LEU A 316 11.11 11.94 -10.25
CA LEU A 316 10.75 10.59 -10.65
C LEU A 316 10.53 10.47 -12.17
N ALA A 317 10.20 11.56 -12.85
CA ALA A 317 10.08 11.59 -14.31
C ALA A 317 11.44 11.73 -15.01
N LYS A 318 12.43 12.33 -14.34
CA LYS A 318 13.70 12.77 -14.95
C LYS A 318 14.92 11.93 -14.53
N GLN A 319 14.92 11.34 -13.34
CA GLN A 319 16.11 10.76 -12.70
C GLN A 319 15.87 9.32 -12.21
N PRO A 320 16.93 8.47 -12.16
CA PRO A 320 16.83 7.16 -11.53
C PRO A 320 16.59 7.28 -10.02
N ARG A 321 16.08 6.21 -9.41
CA ARG A 321 15.96 6.13 -7.95
C ARG A 321 17.34 5.97 -7.31
N PRO A 322 17.60 6.59 -6.14
CA PRO A 322 18.85 6.38 -5.43
C PRO A 322 18.93 4.94 -4.92
N SER A 323 20.14 4.39 -4.89
CA SER A 323 20.39 3.04 -4.38
C SER A 323 20.39 2.99 -2.84
N GLY A 324 20.57 4.13 -2.19
CA GLY A 324 20.60 4.28 -0.74
C GLY A 324 20.60 5.76 -0.30
N PRO A 325 20.80 6.02 1.01
CA PRO A 325 20.63 7.34 1.61
C PRO A 325 21.85 8.26 1.46
N ARG A 326 22.94 7.83 0.81
CA ARG A 326 24.23 8.55 0.81
C ARG A 326 24.33 9.56 -0.33
N LEU A 327 24.40 10.85 -0.01
CA LEU A 327 24.49 11.95 -0.99
C LEU A 327 25.91 12.54 -1.04
N SER A 328 26.45 12.73 -2.25
CA SER A 328 27.62 13.59 -2.45
C SER A 328 27.17 14.98 -2.88
N ILE A 329 27.64 16.02 -2.18
CA ILE A 329 27.28 17.41 -2.45
C ILE A 329 28.50 18.10 -3.07
N VAL A 330 28.38 18.64 -4.27
CA VAL A 330 29.41 19.48 -4.93
C VAL A 330 28.94 20.93 -4.86
N THR A 331 29.74 21.84 -4.31
CA THR A 331 29.33 23.24 -4.13
C THR A 331 30.48 24.20 -4.37
N ASN A 332 30.21 25.39 -4.95
CA ASN A 332 31.20 26.49 -4.99
C ASN A 332 31.12 27.42 -3.77
N ALA A 333 30.24 27.10 -2.81
CA ALA A 333 30.06 27.90 -1.60
C ALA A 333 29.73 27.01 -0.40
N GLY A 334 30.53 27.13 0.66
CA GLY A 334 30.36 26.35 1.89
C GLY A 334 29.00 26.52 2.57
N GLY A 335 28.48 27.75 2.68
CA GLY A 335 27.21 28.03 3.37
C GLY A 335 26.01 27.22 2.82
N PRO A 336 25.71 27.28 1.51
CA PRO A 336 24.74 26.42 0.86
C PRO A 336 24.97 24.91 1.07
N GLY A 337 26.23 24.46 1.08
CA GLY A 337 26.60 23.08 1.37
C GLY A 337 26.21 22.64 2.79
N VAL A 338 26.42 23.51 3.79
CA VAL A 338 26.02 23.26 5.18
C VAL A 338 24.50 23.14 5.32
N LEU A 339 23.72 24.02 4.70
CA LEU A 339 22.24 23.96 4.74
C LEU A 339 21.68 22.67 4.13
N ALA A 340 22.27 22.20 3.03
CA ALA A 340 21.92 20.91 2.45
C ALA A 340 22.25 19.75 3.40
N THR A 341 23.43 19.77 4.02
CA THR A 341 23.84 18.76 5.00
C THR A 341 22.91 18.71 6.21
N ASP A 342 22.60 19.86 6.83
CA ASP A 342 21.69 19.93 7.98
C ASP A 342 20.33 19.30 7.66
N THR A 343 19.79 19.62 6.48
CA THR A 343 18.50 19.09 6.02
C THR A 343 18.57 17.59 5.73
N LEU A 344 19.63 17.14 5.07
CA LEU A 344 19.86 15.73 4.75
C LEU A 344 19.89 14.87 6.03
N ILE A 345 20.73 15.25 6.99
CA ILE A 345 20.91 14.52 8.25
C ILE A 345 19.62 14.56 9.09
N ALA A 346 18.96 15.72 9.19
CA ALA A 346 17.72 15.85 9.96
C ALA A 346 16.57 14.96 9.44
N LEU A 347 16.59 14.63 8.15
CA LEU A 347 15.58 13.77 7.51
C LEU A 347 16.00 12.29 7.45
N GLY A 348 17.17 11.94 7.97
CA GLY A 348 17.71 10.58 8.05
C GLY A 348 18.54 10.14 6.85
N GLY A 349 18.91 11.06 5.95
CA GLY A 349 19.93 10.81 4.92
C GLY A 349 21.35 10.88 5.48
N GLU A 350 22.33 10.48 4.68
CA GLU A 350 23.74 10.44 5.07
C GLU A 350 24.62 11.14 4.02
N LEU A 351 25.71 11.76 4.44
CA LEU A 351 26.74 12.18 3.50
C LEU A 351 27.54 10.95 3.06
N ALA A 352 27.82 10.83 1.76
CA ALA A 352 28.71 9.81 1.24
C ALA A 352 30.13 9.99 1.83
N ASP A 353 30.68 8.92 2.40
CA ASP A 353 32.08 8.85 2.82
C ASP A 353 32.95 8.56 1.59
N LEU A 354 33.60 9.58 1.05
CA LEU A 354 34.29 9.51 -0.25
C LEU A 354 35.44 8.50 -0.18
N SER A 355 35.51 7.61 -1.17
CA SER A 355 36.55 6.59 -1.19
C SER A 355 37.94 7.21 -1.41
N GLU A 356 39.00 6.57 -0.89
CA GLU A 356 40.37 7.07 -1.07
C GLU A 356 40.75 7.31 -2.54
N PRO A 357 40.36 6.46 -3.53
CA PRO A 357 40.62 6.75 -4.94
C PRO A 357 39.95 8.04 -5.42
N THR A 358 38.72 8.31 -4.99
CA THR A 358 37.98 9.54 -5.32
C THR A 358 38.67 10.75 -4.70
N MET A 359 39.06 10.67 -3.43
CA MET A 359 39.80 11.74 -2.75
C MET A 359 41.10 12.10 -3.50
N ARG A 360 41.90 11.08 -3.87
CA ARG A 360 43.14 11.29 -4.64
C ARG A 360 42.90 11.92 -6.02
N ALA A 361 41.80 11.56 -6.69
CA ALA A 361 41.45 12.15 -7.98
C ALA A 361 41.01 13.61 -7.84
N LEU A 362 40.24 13.93 -6.80
CA LEU A 362 39.83 15.30 -6.48
C LEU A 362 41.05 16.18 -6.17
N ASP A 363 42.02 15.70 -5.40
CA ASP A 363 43.26 16.42 -5.07
C ASP A 363 44.10 16.81 -6.29
N GLN A 364 43.98 16.07 -7.39
CA GLN A 364 44.72 16.36 -8.63
C GLN A 364 44.09 17.49 -9.45
N VAL A 365 42.77 17.69 -9.33
CA VAL A 365 42.02 18.66 -10.15
C VAL A 365 41.57 19.89 -9.37
N LEU A 366 41.49 19.79 -8.04
CA LEU A 366 41.06 20.89 -7.17
C LEU A 366 42.25 21.67 -6.57
N PRO A 367 42.08 22.98 -6.31
CA PRO A 367 43.08 23.76 -5.59
C PRO A 367 43.34 23.20 -4.18
N PRO A 368 44.53 23.35 -3.59
CA PRO A 368 44.88 22.76 -2.29
C PRO A 368 43.95 23.12 -1.12
N HIS A 369 43.20 24.21 -1.23
CA HIS A 369 42.32 24.76 -0.20
C HIS A 369 40.85 24.29 -0.29
N TRP A 370 40.54 23.33 -1.17
CA TRP A 370 39.21 22.71 -1.20
C TRP A 370 38.90 21.99 0.12
N SER A 371 37.64 21.59 0.36
CA SER A 371 37.21 21.10 1.69
C SER A 371 37.84 19.78 2.17
N HIS A 372 38.44 18.98 1.28
CA HIS A 372 38.96 17.63 1.57
C HIS A 372 37.91 16.70 2.21
N GLY A 373 36.66 16.81 1.78
CA GLY A 373 35.57 15.98 2.29
C GLY A 373 34.26 16.18 1.54
N ASN A 374 33.17 15.76 2.16
CA ASN A 374 31.80 15.95 1.67
C ASN A 374 31.05 16.86 2.67
N PRO A 375 30.48 18.01 2.26
CA PRO A 375 30.42 18.57 0.90
C PRO A 375 31.79 18.85 0.26
N ILE A 376 31.89 18.57 -1.04
CA ILE A 376 33.04 18.88 -1.91
C ILE A 376 32.94 20.37 -2.27
N ASP A 377 33.59 21.24 -1.48
CA ASP A 377 33.64 22.68 -1.72
C ASP A 377 34.77 23.00 -2.71
N ILE A 378 34.38 23.33 -3.94
CA ILE A 378 35.28 23.59 -5.07
C ILE A 378 35.69 25.06 -5.19
N LEU A 379 35.38 25.86 -4.15
CA LEU A 379 35.68 27.28 -4.00
C LEU A 379 34.86 28.20 -4.93
N GLY A 380 34.75 29.46 -4.54
CA GLY A 380 33.85 30.43 -5.19
C GLY A 380 34.25 30.86 -6.61
N ASP A 381 35.53 30.72 -6.95
CA ASP A 381 36.09 31.03 -8.27
C ASP A 381 35.94 29.88 -9.27
N ALA A 382 35.19 28.82 -8.94
CA ALA A 382 35.02 27.65 -9.78
C ALA A 382 34.44 28.01 -11.16
N ASP A 383 35.18 27.63 -12.20
CA ASP A 383 34.76 27.74 -13.59
C ASP A 383 33.91 26.54 -14.03
N PRO A 384 33.25 26.60 -15.21
CA PRO A 384 32.43 25.49 -15.72
C PRO A 384 33.18 24.15 -15.87
N GLU A 385 34.49 24.20 -16.14
CA GLU A 385 35.31 22.99 -16.35
C GLU A 385 35.60 22.29 -15.02
N ARG A 386 35.91 23.05 -13.95
CA ARG A 386 36.11 22.52 -12.59
C ARG A 386 34.87 21.78 -12.11
N TYR A 387 33.67 22.33 -12.36
CA TYR A 387 32.41 21.65 -12.06
C TYR A 387 32.27 20.32 -12.79
N ALA A 388 32.56 20.29 -14.10
CA ALA A 388 32.43 19.08 -14.92
C ALA A 388 33.39 17.97 -14.46
N GLN A 389 34.66 18.31 -14.20
CA GLN A 389 35.68 17.35 -13.76
C GLN A 389 35.35 16.75 -12.39
N VAL A 390 34.94 17.59 -11.43
CA VAL A 390 34.58 17.14 -10.08
C VAL A 390 33.33 16.26 -10.13
N LEU A 391 32.33 16.64 -10.93
CA LEU A 391 31.12 15.84 -11.06
C LEU A 391 31.41 14.47 -11.71
N GLU A 392 32.32 14.41 -12.67
CA GLU A 392 32.75 13.14 -13.27
C GLU A 392 33.42 12.20 -12.25
N ILE A 393 34.27 12.76 -11.38
CA ILE A 393 34.94 11.99 -10.32
C ILE A 393 33.92 11.53 -9.28
N ALA A 394 33.08 12.44 -8.77
CA ALA A 394 32.07 12.13 -7.76
C ALA A 394 31.02 11.11 -8.26
N ALA A 395 30.63 11.19 -9.54
CA ALA A 395 29.70 10.24 -10.15
C ALA A 395 30.22 8.79 -10.14
N LYS A 396 31.54 8.59 -10.16
CA LYS A 396 32.19 7.27 -10.14
C LYS A 396 32.44 6.72 -8.73
N ASP A 397 32.23 7.52 -7.67
CA ASP A 397 32.51 7.09 -6.30
C ASP A 397 31.56 5.96 -5.84
N PRO A 398 32.04 4.79 -5.40
CA PRO A 398 31.18 3.66 -5.05
C PRO A 398 30.37 3.87 -3.76
N ASN A 399 30.71 4.86 -2.94
CA ASN A 399 30.05 5.14 -1.67
C ASN A 399 28.95 6.21 -1.80
N SER A 400 28.77 6.77 -3.00
CA SER A 400 27.74 7.76 -3.31
C SER A 400 26.52 7.12 -3.99
N ASP A 401 25.33 7.34 -3.44
CA ASP A 401 24.07 6.86 -3.99
C ASP A 401 23.32 7.93 -4.80
N GLY A 402 23.82 9.16 -4.82
CA GLY A 402 23.30 10.30 -5.59
C GLY A 402 24.19 11.55 -5.48
N LEU A 403 23.96 12.51 -6.38
CA LEU A 403 24.75 13.73 -6.49
C LEU A 403 23.85 14.97 -6.38
N LEU A 404 24.27 15.95 -5.58
CA LEU A 404 23.68 17.29 -5.55
C LEU A 404 24.74 18.32 -5.95
N VAL A 405 24.52 19.02 -7.05
CA VAL A 405 25.38 20.13 -7.47
C VAL A 405 24.75 21.45 -7.08
N VAL A 406 25.46 22.24 -6.29
CA VAL A 406 25.04 23.55 -5.82
C VAL A 406 25.88 24.63 -6.51
N LEU A 407 25.19 25.61 -7.08
CA LEU A 407 25.81 26.78 -7.70
C LEU A 407 25.22 28.06 -7.11
N THR A 408 26.12 28.95 -6.71
CA THR A 408 25.81 30.34 -6.39
C THR A 408 26.54 31.26 -7.38
N PRO A 409 25.86 32.25 -7.97
CA PRO A 409 26.50 33.16 -8.91
C PRO A 409 27.48 34.07 -8.18
N GLN A 410 28.75 34.06 -8.62
CA GLN A 410 29.77 35.02 -8.24
C GLN A 410 30.27 35.76 -9.47
N ALA A 411 31.05 36.83 -9.30
CA ALA A 411 31.55 37.64 -10.42
C ALA A 411 32.34 36.84 -11.47
N MET A 412 32.96 35.73 -11.06
CA MET A 412 33.79 34.86 -11.92
C MET A 412 33.06 33.59 -12.38
N THR A 413 31.85 33.33 -11.88
CA THR A 413 31.08 32.12 -12.19
C THR A 413 30.17 32.37 -13.38
N ASP A 414 30.06 31.40 -14.30
CA ASP A 414 29.08 31.42 -15.40
C ASP A 414 28.01 30.34 -15.17
N PRO A 415 26.86 30.67 -14.58
CA PRO A 415 25.79 29.70 -14.30
C PRO A 415 25.25 29.01 -15.56
N THR A 416 25.32 29.67 -16.73
CA THR A 416 24.74 29.18 -17.98
C THR A 416 25.70 28.20 -18.66
N GLU A 417 26.97 28.55 -18.79
CA GLU A 417 27.98 27.63 -19.33
C GLU A 417 28.21 26.42 -18.41
N THR A 418 28.20 26.61 -17.09
CA THR A 418 28.24 25.48 -16.14
C THR A 418 27.06 24.54 -16.39
N ALA A 419 25.82 25.05 -16.48
CA ALA A 419 24.66 24.23 -16.80
C ALA A 419 24.80 23.42 -18.11
N LYS A 420 25.37 24.02 -19.17
CA LYS A 420 25.63 23.30 -20.43
C LYS A 420 26.59 22.13 -20.25
N ARG A 421 27.66 22.30 -19.47
CA ARG A 421 28.62 21.22 -19.17
C ARG A 421 27.97 20.08 -18.39
N LEU A 422 27.10 20.40 -17.44
CA LEU A 422 26.42 19.41 -16.62
C LEU A 422 25.45 18.50 -17.40
N THR A 423 24.96 18.93 -18.57
CA THR A 423 24.01 18.12 -19.37
C THR A 423 24.55 16.73 -19.74
N ALA A 424 25.87 16.56 -19.81
CA ALA A 424 26.52 15.27 -20.05
C ALA A 424 26.26 14.24 -18.91
N PHE A 425 25.91 14.70 -17.71
CA PHE A 425 25.66 13.89 -16.52
C PHE A 425 24.17 13.69 -16.23
N ALA A 426 23.30 14.09 -17.16
CA ALA A 426 21.85 13.92 -17.04
C ALA A 426 21.45 12.47 -16.73
N VAL A 427 22.22 11.51 -17.23
CA VAL A 427 22.04 10.08 -16.98
C VAL A 427 23.31 9.52 -16.36
N THR A 428 23.31 9.39 -15.04
CA THR A 428 24.34 8.65 -14.30
C THR A 428 23.77 7.28 -13.92
N PRO A 429 24.39 6.16 -14.32
CA PRO A 429 23.89 4.82 -13.99
C PRO A 429 23.69 4.64 -12.48
N GLY A 430 22.45 4.39 -12.05
CA GLY A 430 22.10 4.07 -10.67
C GLY A 430 22.16 5.22 -9.66
N LYS A 431 22.42 6.46 -10.10
CA LYS A 431 22.54 7.63 -9.21
C LYS A 431 21.78 8.83 -9.75
N PRO A 432 20.81 9.40 -9.01
CA PRO A 432 20.18 10.65 -9.41
C PRO A 432 21.17 11.81 -9.32
N VAL A 433 21.07 12.74 -10.27
CA VAL A 433 21.79 14.01 -10.27
C VAL A 433 20.78 15.14 -10.09
N LEU A 434 20.92 15.88 -8.99
CA LEU A 434 20.08 17.02 -8.64
C LEU A 434 20.93 18.29 -8.72
N ALA A 435 20.30 19.41 -9.08
CA ALA A 435 20.95 20.70 -9.19
C ALA A 435 20.26 21.75 -8.31
N SER A 436 21.03 22.60 -7.64
CA SER A 436 20.53 23.77 -6.91
C SER A 436 21.18 25.04 -7.48
N TRP A 437 20.45 25.77 -8.32
CA TRP A 437 20.90 27.03 -8.92
C TRP A 437 20.35 28.18 -8.08
N MET A 438 21.10 28.58 -7.07
CA MET A 438 20.61 29.55 -6.07
C MET A 438 20.89 30.97 -6.54
N GLY A 439 19.86 31.65 -7.06
CA GLY A 439 19.99 33.03 -7.55
C GLY A 439 18.67 33.58 -8.12
N GLY A 440 18.78 34.72 -8.80
CA GLY A 440 17.67 35.35 -9.52
C GLY A 440 17.90 35.34 -11.02
N LYS A 441 17.91 36.52 -11.64
CA LYS A 441 18.05 36.69 -13.11
C LYS A 441 19.21 35.92 -13.75
N ASP A 442 20.34 35.78 -13.06
CA ASP A 442 21.60 35.28 -13.64
C ASP A 442 21.61 33.74 -13.76
N VAL A 443 20.72 33.04 -13.06
CA VAL A 443 20.64 31.57 -13.07
C VAL A 443 19.55 31.00 -13.99
N VAL A 444 18.54 31.81 -14.35
CA VAL A 444 17.34 31.38 -15.11
C VAL A 444 17.68 30.64 -16.41
N ALA A 445 18.67 31.13 -17.16
CA ALA A 445 19.08 30.48 -18.41
C ALA A 445 19.72 29.10 -18.15
N GLY A 446 20.55 28.99 -17.10
CA GLY A 446 21.13 27.71 -16.68
C GLY A 446 20.08 26.72 -16.18
N GLU A 447 19.11 27.18 -15.38
CA GLU A 447 17.97 26.38 -14.91
C GLU A 447 17.18 25.78 -16.09
N ALA A 448 16.87 26.59 -17.10
CA ALA A 448 16.15 26.13 -18.28
C ALA A 448 16.92 25.06 -19.05
N ILE A 449 18.25 25.21 -19.18
CA ILE A 449 19.11 24.24 -19.87
C ILE A 449 19.13 22.90 -19.13
N LEU A 450 19.35 22.92 -17.81
CA LEU A 450 19.35 21.71 -16.98
C LEU A 450 18.00 21.00 -17.02
N ASN A 451 16.89 21.75 -16.91
CA ASN A 451 15.55 21.18 -17.00
C ASN A 451 15.26 20.51 -18.34
N GLN A 452 15.70 21.12 -19.45
CA GLN A 452 15.57 20.53 -20.79
C GLN A 452 16.44 19.28 -20.96
N ALA A 453 17.55 19.20 -20.24
CA ALA A 453 18.43 18.04 -20.19
C ALA A 453 17.98 16.96 -19.18
N ASN A 454 16.78 17.10 -18.57
CA ASN A 454 16.27 16.20 -17.52
C ASN A 454 17.10 16.18 -16.23
N ILE A 455 17.79 17.26 -15.87
CA ILE A 455 18.38 17.46 -14.54
C ILE A 455 17.41 18.33 -13.73
N PRO A 456 16.77 17.81 -12.66
CA PRO A 456 15.88 18.58 -11.80
C PRO A 456 16.64 19.71 -11.09
N THR A 457 16.12 20.93 -11.20
CA THR A 457 16.75 22.13 -10.63
C THR A 457 15.91 22.75 -9.53
N PHE A 458 16.54 23.08 -8.41
CA PHE A 458 15.92 23.70 -7.26
C PHE A 458 16.52 25.09 -7.03
N GLY A 459 15.71 26.03 -6.56
CA GLY A 459 16.21 27.35 -6.16
C GLY A 459 16.99 27.33 -4.83
N TYR A 460 16.85 26.25 -4.05
CA TYR A 460 17.47 26.12 -2.72
C TYR A 460 18.04 24.72 -2.48
N PRO A 461 19.25 24.62 -1.88
CA PRO A 461 19.96 23.35 -1.73
C PRO A 461 19.35 22.43 -0.67
N ASP A 462 18.75 22.98 0.39
CA ASP A 462 17.98 22.24 1.40
C ASP A 462 16.75 21.56 0.79
N THR A 463 16.10 22.21 -0.18
CA THR A 463 14.95 21.63 -0.89
C THR A 463 15.38 20.48 -1.80
N ALA A 464 16.54 20.58 -2.44
CA ALA A 464 17.11 19.47 -3.21
C ALA A 464 17.49 18.28 -2.31
N ALA A 465 18.15 18.53 -1.17
CA ALA A 465 18.51 17.50 -0.19
C ALA A 465 17.27 16.80 0.41
N ARG A 466 16.23 17.58 0.74
CA ARG A 466 14.93 17.03 1.18
C ARG A 466 14.32 16.13 0.10
N THR A 467 14.33 16.56 -1.16
CA THR A 467 13.79 15.79 -2.28
C THR A 467 14.56 14.49 -2.48
N PHE A 468 15.89 14.51 -2.42
CA PHE A 468 16.71 13.29 -2.45
C PHE A 468 16.33 12.31 -1.34
N THR A 469 16.13 12.80 -0.11
CA THR A 469 15.73 11.94 1.02
C THR A 469 14.34 11.33 0.83
N LEU A 470 13.42 12.06 0.20
CA LEU A 470 12.10 11.52 -0.17
C LEU A 470 12.20 10.44 -1.27
N MET A 471 13.11 10.61 -2.23
CA MET A 471 13.40 9.59 -3.25
C MET A 471 13.96 8.30 -2.63
N ASP A 472 14.91 8.41 -1.68
CA ASP A 472 15.44 7.25 -0.96
C ASP A 472 14.36 6.57 -0.12
N ARG A 473 13.57 7.34 0.64
CA ARG A 473 12.46 6.78 1.42
C ARG A 473 11.46 6.02 0.55
N TYR A 474 11.16 6.55 -0.64
CA TYR A 474 10.32 5.86 -1.61
C TYR A 474 10.95 4.55 -2.08
N ALA A 475 12.23 4.57 -2.46
CA ALA A 475 12.96 3.37 -2.87
C ALA A 475 13.03 2.32 -1.74
N TYR A 476 13.27 2.75 -0.50
CA TYR A 476 13.28 1.90 0.69
C TYR A 476 11.91 1.26 0.99
N ASN A 477 10.82 2.04 0.87
CA ASN A 477 9.47 1.52 1.05
C ASN A 477 9.11 0.48 0.00
N LEU A 478 9.43 0.75 -1.28
CA LEU A 478 9.23 -0.22 -2.36
C LEU A 478 10.01 -1.51 -2.11
N ARG A 479 11.30 -1.43 -1.77
CA ARG A 479 12.12 -2.62 -1.45
C ARG A 479 11.45 -3.48 -0.36
N GLY A 480 10.75 -2.87 0.59
CA GLY A 480 10.05 -3.59 1.66
C GLY A 480 8.77 -4.29 1.33
N LEU A 481 8.10 -3.84 0.28
CA LEU A 481 6.94 -4.55 -0.22
C LEU A 481 7.35 -5.83 -0.93
N TYR A 482 8.60 -5.91 -1.41
CA TYR A 482 9.07 -6.98 -2.29
C TYR A 482 10.18 -7.84 -1.71
N GLU A 483 10.65 -7.52 -0.51
CA GLU A 483 11.57 -8.38 0.22
C GLU A 483 10.84 -9.69 0.58
N THR A 484 11.28 -10.79 -0.07
CA THR A 484 10.74 -12.13 0.14
C THR A 484 10.79 -12.45 1.61
N PRO A 485 9.64 -12.69 2.28
CA PRO A 485 9.67 -13.03 3.68
C PRO A 485 10.37 -14.38 3.85
N THR A 486 11.02 -14.57 4.99
CA THR A 486 11.59 -15.87 5.32
C THR A 486 10.46 -16.84 5.58
N LEU A 487 10.52 -18.05 4.99
CA LEU A 487 9.68 -19.17 5.40
C LEU A 487 9.88 -19.37 6.91
N VAL A 488 8.88 -18.96 7.69
CA VAL A 488 8.78 -19.44 9.07
C VAL A 488 8.46 -20.92 8.92
N GLU A 489 9.35 -21.80 9.35
CA GLU A 489 9.12 -23.24 9.37
C GLU A 489 7.91 -23.54 10.29
N ALA A 490 6.71 -23.38 9.75
CA ALA A 490 5.46 -23.67 10.43
C ALA A 490 5.25 -25.18 10.65
N GLU A 491 6.21 -26.02 10.24
CA GLU A 491 6.14 -27.47 10.37
C GLU A 491 7.00 -28.04 11.50
N THR A 492 8.05 -27.32 11.95
CA THR A 492 8.90 -27.78 13.07
C THR A 492 8.35 -27.36 14.44
N GLU A 493 7.47 -26.35 14.50
CA GLU A 493 6.73 -25.95 15.70
C GLU A 493 5.23 -26.30 15.57
N ALA A 494 4.65 -26.91 16.59
CA ALA A 494 3.24 -27.32 16.58
C ALA A 494 2.28 -26.14 16.28
N ALA A 495 1.36 -26.35 15.34
CA ALA A 495 0.38 -25.37 14.88
C ALA A 495 -0.45 -24.75 16.03
N PRO A 496 -0.98 -23.51 15.86
CA PRO A 496 -1.88 -22.88 16.84
C PRO A 496 -3.09 -23.76 17.15
N ASP A 497 -3.50 -23.80 18.42
CA ASP A 497 -4.75 -24.47 18.83
C ASP A 497 -5.96 -23.55 18.59
N ARG A 498 -6.34 -23.46 17.31
CA ARG A 498 -7.45 -22.60 16.86
C ARG A 498 -8.79 -22.99 17.48
N ALA A 499 -8.99 -24.27 17.76
CA ALA A 499 -10.23 -24.77 18.34
C ALA A 499 -10.38 -24.29 19.78
N GLN A 500 -9.31 -24.43 20.57
CA GLN A 500 -9.28 -23.95 21.96
C GLN A 500 -9.42 -22.42 22.03
N ALA A 501 -8.69 -21.69 21.17
CA ALA A 501 -8.79 -20.23 21.09
C ALA A 501 -10.24 -19.75 20.82
N ARG A 502 -10.92 -20.38 19.84
CA ARG A 502 -12.31 -20.07 19.51
C ARG A 502 -13.25 -20.38 20.67
N GLN A 503 -13.01 -21.48 21.39
CA GLN A 503 -13.84 -21.88 22.52
C GLN A 503 -13.81 -20.84 23.64
N PHE A 504 -12.63 -20.33 24.03
CA PHE A 504 -12.51 -19.30 25.07
C PHE A 504 -13.32 -18.03 24.75
N ILE A 505 -13.31 -17.60 23.49
CA ILE A 505 -14.06 -16.42 23.03
C ILE A 505 -15.57 -16.71 23.07
N LEU A 506 -16.00 -17.88 22.59
CA LEU A 506 -17.41 -18.25 22.57
C LEU A 506 -17.97 -18.40 23.99
N ASP A 507 -17.24 -19.00 24.92
CA ASP A 507 -17.67 -19.16 26.31
C ASP A 507 -17.88 -17.81 27.00
N ALA A 508 -16.99 -16.86 26.78
CA ALA A 508 -17.14 -15.50 27.28
C ALA A 508 -18.37 -14.78 26.70
N ARG A 509 -18.56 -14.86 25.37
CA ARG A 509 -19.71 -14.24 24.70
C ARG A 509 -21.04 -14.88 25.12
N ASN A 510 -21.10 -16.20 25.21
CA ASN A 510 -22.29 -16.94 25.65
C ASN A 510 -22.66 -16.61 27.11
N SER A 511 -21.68 -16.21 27.92
CA SER A 511 -21.88 -15.70 29.27
C SER A 511 -22.26 -14.21 29.32
N GLY A 512 -22.50 -13.57 28.18
CA GLY A 512 -22.83 -12.15 28.08
C GLY A 512 -21.65 -11.20 28.36
N ARG A 513 -20.41 -11.70 28.34
CA ARG A 513 -19.21 -10.91 28.66
C ARG A 513 -18.58 -10.31 27.40
N SER A 514 -18.01 -9.12 27.55
CA SER A 514 -17.18 -8.45 26.54
C SER A 514 -15.71 -8.32 26.97
N LEU A 515 -15.32 -8.94 28.09
CA LEU A 515 -13.98 -8.91 28.64
C LEU A 515 -13.56 -10.33 29.03
N LEU A 516 -12.39 -10.75 28.53
CA LEU A 516 -11.73 -11.96 29.01
C LEU A 516 -10.99 -11.65 30.32
N THR A 517 -10.97 -12.62 31.24
CA THR A 517 -10.14 -12.50 32.44
C THR A 517 -8.65 -12.50 32.06
N GLU A 518 -7.78 -12.16 33.01
CA GLU A 518 -6.34 -12.22 32.77
C GLU A 518 -5.88 -13.65 32.43
N PHE A 519 -6.44 -14.64 33.12
CA PHE A 519 -6.13 -16.04 32.86
C PHE A 519 -6.60 -16.47 31.47
N GLU A 520 -7.85 -16.19 31.11
CA GLU A 520 -8.40 -16.49 29.78
C GLU A 520 -7.58 -15.80 28.66
N SER A 521 -7.19 -14.53 28.88
CA SER A 521 -6.37 -13.78 27.94
C SER A 521 -5.02 -14.44 27.70
N LYS A 522 -4.34 -14.91 28.76
CA LYS A 522 -3.07 -15.62 28.64
C LYS A 522 -3.21 -17.00 28.02
N GLN A 523 -4.29 -17.73 28.32
CA GLN A 523 -4.57 -19.02 27.65
C GLN A 523 -4.79 -18.83 26.15
N LEU A 524 -5.48 -17.76 25.74
CA LEU A 524 -5.65 -17.42 24.33
C LEU A 524 -4.32 -17.07 23.65
N LEU A 525 -3.44 -16.30 24.30
CA LEU A 525 -2.09 -16.03 23.80
C LEU A 525 -1.26 -17.31 23.67
N ALA A 526 -1.32 -18.21 24.67
CA ALA A 526 -0.62 -19.48 24.67
C ALA A 526 -1.10 -20.43 23.55
N ALA A 527 -2.40 -20.41 23.21
CA ALA A 527 -2.96 -21.16 22.08
C ALA A 527 -2.34 -20.74 20.73
N TYR A 528 -1.89 -19.48 20.62
CA TYR A 528 -1.13 -18.94 19.49
C TYR A 528 0.40 -18.99 19.69
N ARG A 529 0.88 -19.74 20.69
CA ARG A 529 2.32 -19.90 21.02
C ARG A 529 3.02 -18.57 21.33
N ILE A 530 2.30 -17.61 21.91
CA ILE A 530 2.87 -16.40 22.49
C ILE A 530 3.20 -16.75 23.95
N PRO A 531 4.49 -16.75 24.37
CA PRO A 531 4.85 -17.18 25.71
C PRO A 531 4.26 -16.25 26.77
N THR A 532 3.63 -16.82 27.80
CA THR A 532 3.02 -16.09 28.91
C THR A 532 3.61 -16.55 30.23
N VAL A 533 3.69 -15.65 31.21
CA VAL A 533 4.08 -16.01 32.58
C VAL A 533 3.14 -17.08 33.16
N PRO A 534 3.65 -18.14 33.83
CA PRO A 534 2.82 -19.12 34.52
C PRO A 534 1.84 -18.44 35.47
N THR A 535 0.55 -18.72 35.30
CA THR A 535 -0.52 -18.02 36.01
C THR A 535 -1.45 -19.04 36.65
N ARG A 536 -1.70 -18.92 37.95
CA ARG A 536 -2.68 -19.72 38.71
C ARG A 536 -3.76 -18.80 39.26
N ILE A 537 -5.01 -19.27 39.31
CA ILE A 537 -6.13 -18.54 39.92
C ILE A 537 -6.28 -18.98 41.37
N ALA A 538 -6.51 -18.02 42.27
CA ALA A 538 -6.87 -18.26 43.66
C ALA A 538 -8.12 -17.45 44.03
N ALA A 539 -9.19 -18.16 44.41
CA ALA A 539 -10.47 -17.57 44.81
C ALA A 539 -10.48 -17.16 46.29
N SER A 540 -9.49 -17.57 47.08
CA SER A 540 -9.34 -17.20 48.50
C SER A 540 -7.91 -16.83 48.88
N GLU A 541 -7.76 -16.17 50.02
CA GLU A 541 -6.45 -15.81 50.59
C GLU A 541 -5.57 -17.05 50.82
N ASP A 542 -6.15 -18.15 51.33
CA ASP A 542 -5.41 -19.39 51.60
C ASP A 542 -4.99 -20.09 50.30
N GLU A 543 -5.85 -20.12 49.28
CA GLU A 543 -5.48 -20.61 47.96
C GLU A 543 -4.36 -19.78 47.33
N ALA A 544 -4.35 -18.45 47.54
CA ALA A 544 -3.32 -17.57 47.01
C ALA A 544 -1.95 -17.88 47.64
N VAL A 545 -1.91 -18.14 48.95
CA VAL A 545 -0.70 -18.56 49.67
C VAL A 545 -0.24 -19.95 49.22
N GLN A 546 -1.17 -20.91 49.03
CA GLN A 546 -0.84 -22.24 48.53
C GLN A 546 -0.24 -22.18 47.12
N CYS A 547 -0.85 -21.39 46.22
CA CYS A 547 -0.31 -21.16 44.88
C CYS A 547 1.07 -20.49 44.93
N ALA A 548 1.26 -19.49 45.79
CA ALA A 548 2.53 -18.79 45.94
C ALA A 548 3.64 -19.72 46.45
N ALA A 549 3.35 -20.57 47.45
CA ALA A 549 4.28 -21.55 47.98
C ALA A 549 4.67 -22.60 46.92
N ALA A 550 3.73 -23.01 46.07
CA ALA A 550 4.00 -23.96 44.98
C ALA A 550 4.80 -23.34 43.82
N ILE A 551 4.69 -22.04 43.60
CA ILE A 551 5.46 -21.29 42.59
C ILE A 551 6.88 -20.96 43.11
N GLY A 552 6.98 -20.62 44.39
CA GLY A 552 8.20 -20.08 45.01
C GLY A 552 8.19 -18.55 45.04
N PHE A 553 8.70 -17.98 46.14
CA PHE A 553 8.78 -16.53 46.35
C PHE A 553 10.04 -15.93 45.69
N PRO A 554 10.03 -14.65 45.26
CA PRO A 554 8.90 -13.71 45.34
C PRO A 554 7.85 -13.92 44.25
N VAL A 555 6.59 -13.61 44.57
CA VAL A 555 5.44 -13.71 43.65
C VAL A 555 4.77 -12.35 43.41
N VAL A 556 3.85 -12.34 42.46
CA VAL A 556 2.98 -11.22 42.09
C VAL A 556 1.53 -11.66 42.25
N LEU A 557 0.71 -10.80 42.84
CA LEU A 557 -0.75 -10.93 42.81
C LEU A 557 -1.35 -9.88 41.88
N LYS A 558 -2.28 -10.30 41.03
CA LYS A 558 -3.09 -9.41 40.19
C LYS A 558 -4.57 -9.72 40.34
N LEU A 559 -5.41 -8.71 40.25
CA LEU A 559 -6.86 -8.83 40.30
C LEU A 559 -7.40 -9.74 39.19
N ASP A 560 -8.18 -10.76 39.56
CA ASP A 560 -8.98 -11.54 38.61
C ASP A 560 -10.42 -10.99 38.58
N SER A 561 -10.83 -10.45 37.43
CA SER A 561 -12.11 -9.78 37.24
C SER A 561 -12.62 -9.93 35.81
N GLN A 562 -13.94 -9.98 35.66
CA GLN A 562 -14.64 -9.97 34.38
C GLN A 562 -15.11 -8.56 33.97
N THR A 563 -14.92 -7.55 34.82
CA THR A 563 -15.46 -6.20 34.60
C THR A 563 -14.42 -5.09 34.66
N ILE A 564 -13.39 -5.22 35.51
CA ILE A 564 -12.37 -4.17 35.70
C ILE A 564 -11.27 -4.32 34.65
N THR A 565 -11.07 -3.30 33.82
CA THR A 565 -10.06 -3.28 32.75
C THR A 565 -8.70 -2.74 33.18
N HIS A 566 -8.67 -1.67 33.98
CA HIS A 566 -7.43 -1.01 34.43
C HIS A 566 -7.11 -1.38 35.89
N LYS A 567 -6.41 -2.50 36.07
CA LYS A 567 -6.11 -3.10 37.38
C LYS A 567 -5.27 -2.18 38.27
N THR A 568 -4.28 -1.49 37.71
CA THR A 568 -3.35 -0.64 38.47
C THR A 568 -4.05 0.52 39.17
N GLU A 569 -5.08 1.10 38.54
CA GLU A 569 -5.83 2.25 39.07
C GLU A 569 -6.62 1.90 40.33
N VAL A 570 -7.03 0.64 40.48
CA VAL A 570 -7.73 0.13 41.66
C VAL A 570 -6.79 -0.55 42.67
N GLY A 571 -5.47 -0.40 42.52
CA GLY A 571 -4.47 -1.09 43.34
C GLY A 571 -4.45 -2.61 43.15
N GLY A 572 -5.00 -3.08 42.02
CA GLY A 572 -5.19 -4.48 41.68
C GLY A 572 -3.93 -5.22 41.25
N VAL A 573 -2.73 -4.65 41.42
CA VAL A 573 -1.44 -5.28 41.12
C VAL A 573 -0.51 -5.07 42.31
N GLN A 574 -0.02 -6.17 42.90
CA GLN A 574 0.88 -6.17 44.05
C GLN A 574 2.13 -6.99 43.69
N LEU A 575 3.28 -6.32 43.62
CA LEU A 575 4.53 -6.88 43.10
C LEU A 575 5.49 -7.27 44.24
N ASN A 576 6.46 -8.14 43.92
CA ASN A 576 7.60 -8.48 44.79
C ASN A 576 7.20 -8.97 46.20
N LEU A 577 6.21 -9.87 46.27
CA LEU A 577 5.71 -10.44 47.52
C LEU A 577 6.65 -11.57 47.97
N ALA A 578 7.42 -11.32 49.03
CA ALA A 578 8.54 -12.18 49.43
C ALA A 578 8.15 -13.36 50.32
N ASP A 579 6.95 -13.35 50.91
CA ASP A 579 6.50 -14.35 51.88
C ASP A 579 4.97 -14.49 51.90
N ALA A 580 4.47 -15.48 52.65
CA ALA A 580 3.05 -15.77 52.76
C ALA A 580 2.25 -14.60 53.38
N ASP A 581 2.81 -13.89 54.37
CA ASP A 581 2.10 -12.78 55.03
C ASP A 581 1.95 -11.58 54.08
N ALA A 582 2.95 -11.33 53.24
CA ALA A 582 2.88 -10.34 52.17
C ALA A 582 1.76 -10.68 51.16
N VAL A 583 1.64 -11.96 50.77
CA VAL A 583 0.55 -12.45 49.91
C VAL A 583 -0.82 -12.23 50.55
N ARG A 584 -0.98 -12.56 51.84
CA ARG A 584 -2.23 -12.34 52.58
C ARG A 584 -2.64 -10.86 52.62
N ARG A 585 -1.70 -9.97 52.95
CA ARG A 585 -1.93 -8.52 52.95
C ARG A 585 -2.29 -8.00 51.55
N ALA A 586 -1.57 -8.44 50.54
CA ALA A 586 -1.81 -8.06 49.15
C ALA A 586 -3.19 -8.50 48.65
N TYR A 587 -3.62 -9.73 48.95
CA TYR A 587 -4.95 -10.23 48.59
C TYR A 587 -6.06 -9.34 49.16
N ARG A 588 -6.00 -9.04 50.48
CA ARG A 588 -6.99 -8.18 51.15
C ARG A 588 -7.00 -6.76 50.60
N ALA A 589 -5.82 -6.22 50.25
CA ALA A 589 -5.70 -4.90 49.64
C ALA A 589 -6.37 -4.84 48.26
N ILE A 590 -6.12 -5.85 47.41
CA ILE A 590 -6.76 -5.96 46.08
C ILE A 590 -8.27 -6.12 46.22
N GLU A 591 -8.75 -6.99 47.12
CA GLU A 591 -10.18 -7.19 47.36
C GLU A 591 -10.86 -5.88 47.81
N SER A 592 -10.21 -5.14 48.70
CA SER A 592 -10.71 -3.85 49.19
C SER A 592 -10.76 -2.79 48.08
N GLY A 593 -9.71 -2.71 47.25
CA GLY A 593 -9.65 -1.80 46.11
C GLY A 593 -10.74 -2.10 45.07
N ALA A 594 -10.93 -3.38 44.73
CA ALA A 594 -11.97 -3.81 43.80
C ALA A 594 -13.39 -3.53 44.31
N LYS A 595 -13.64 -3.64 45.62
CA LYS A 595 -14.94 -3.29 46.24
C LYS A 595 -15.18 -1.78 46.31
N ALA A 596 -14.13 -0.97 46.38
CA ALA A 596 -14.21 0.49 46.45
C ALA A 596 -14.35 1.18 45.09
N ALA A 597 -14.07 0.47 43.99
CA ALA A 597 -14.17 0.99 42.63
C ALA A 597 -15.62 1.41 42.30
N ARG A 598 -15.82 2.71 42.02
CA ARG A 598 -17.12 3.33 41.73
C ARG A 598 -17.37 3.45 40.22
N GLU A 599 -17.24 2.37 39.45
CA GLU A 599 -17.61 2.45 38.03
C GLU A 599 -19.15 2.50 37.86
N PRO A 600 -19.71 3.47 37.12
CA PRO A 600 -21.17 3.71 37.07
C PRO A 600 -22.00 2.61 36.39
N CYS A 601 -21.39 1.69 35.65
CA CYS A 601 -22.07 0.91 34.61
C CYS A 601 -22.66 -0.44 35.07
N LEU A 602 -22.34 -0.94 36.27
CA LEU A 602 -22.58 -2.36 36.59
C LEU A 602 -23.07 -2.56 38.04
N ARG A 603 -24.33 -2.23 38.32
CA ARG A 603 -25.01 -2.68 39.55
C ARG A 603 -25.36 -4.17 39.41
N GLY A 604 -24.62 -5.07 40.08
CA GLY A 604 -25.08 -6.45 40.33
C GLY A 604 -24.12 -7.60 40.04
N VAL A 605 -22.91 -7.37 39.52
CA VAL A 605 -21.91 -8.43 39.28
C VAL A 605 -20.78 -8.32 40.32
N LYS A 606 -20.46 -9.41 41.03
CA LYS A 606 -19.35 -9.43 42.00
C LYS A 606 -18.04 -9.08 41.27
N HIS A 607 -17.52 -7.86 41.49
CA HIS A 607 -16.36 -7.30 40.78
C HIS A 607 -15.02 -8.02 41.04
N PHE A 608 -14.97 -8.87 42.08
CA PHE A 608 -13.79 -9.59 42.54
C PHE A 608 -14.05 -11.09 42.48
N LEU A 609 -13.32 -11.81 41.61
CA LEU A 609 -13.37 -13.27 41.51
C LEU A 609 -12.22 -13.95 42.29
N GLY A 610 -11.27 -13.16 42.77
CA GLY A 610 -10.05 -13.60 43.40
C GLY A 610 -8.84 -12.87 42.85
N VAL A 611 -7.69 -13.55 42.86
CA VAL A 611 -6.44 -13.05 42.32
C VAL A 611 -5.79 -14.09 41.41
N SER A 612 -5.02 -13.62 40.44
CA SER A 612 -4.03 -14.45 39.76
C SER A 612 -2.68 -14.37 40.49
N VAL A 613 -2.06 -15.53 40.70
CA VAL A 613 -0.76 -15.69 41.36
C VAL A 613 0.28 -16.06 40.31
N GLN A 614 1.37 -15.30 40.24
CA GLN A 614 2.41 -15.41 39.22
C GLN A 614 3.81 -15.30 39.83
N PRO A 615 4.84 -15.96 39.28
CA PRO A 615 6.22 -15.71 39.70
C PRO A 615 6.65 -14.27 39.39
N MET A 616 7.46 -13.67 40.26
CA MET A 616 8.10 -12.38 39.98
C MET A 616 9.27 -12.57 39.02
N VAL A 617 9.05 -12.29 37.73
CA VAL A 617 10.10 -12.40 36.71
C VAL A 617 11.09 -11.24 36.84
N LYS A 618 12.35 -11.54 37.15
CA LYS A 618 13.46 -10.56 37.27
C LYS A 618 14.48 -10.74 36.14
N LEU A 619 14.04 -10.68 34.88
CA LEU A 619 14.97 -10.66 33.76
C LEU A 619 15.41 -9.21 33.50
N GLU A 620 16.72 -8.99 33.33
CA GLU A 620 17.22 -7.72 32.81
C GLU A 620 16.85 -7.59 31.33
N GLY A 621 15.65 -7.09 31.08
CA GLY A 621 15.09 -6.95 29.73
C GLY A 621 14.49 -5.58 29.47
N TYR A 622 13.92 -5.43 28.29
CA TYR A 622 13.15 -4.28 27.86
C TYR A 622 11.65 -4.61 28.00
N GLU A 623 10.87 -3.65 28.49
CA GLU A 623 9.42 -3.73 28.45
C GLU A 623 8.92 -3.22 27.11
N LEU A 624 8.15 -4.04 26.41
CA LEU A 624 7.55 -3.75 25.12
C LEU A 624 6.02 -3.76 25.25
N ILE A 625 5.34 -3.06 24.34
CA ILE A 625 3.90 -3.16 24.14
C ILE A 625 3.62 -3.79 22.79
N VAL A 626 2.71 -4.77 22.77
CA VAL A 626 2.17 -5.36 21.54
C VAL A 626 0.66 -5.37 21.66
N GLY A 627 -0.04 -4.72 20.73
CA GLY A 627 -1.49 -4.56 20.84
C GLY A 627 -2.21 -4.52 19.51
N SER A 628 -3.53 -4.54 19.55
CA SER A 628 -4.39 -4.28 18.41
C SER A 628 -5.69 -3.58 18.83
N SER A 629 -6.18 -2.70 17.97
CA SER A 629 -7.45 -2.00 18.12
C SER A 629 -8.12 -1.82 16.76
N ILE A 630 -9.42 -1.49 16.77
CA ILE A 630 -10.19 -1.25 15.54
C ILE A 630 -10.13 0.23 15.15
N ASP A 631 -9.60 0.51 13.95
CA ASP A 631 -9.79 1.78 13.25
C ASP A 631 -11.10 1.75 12.45
N ALA A 632 -11.82 2.86 12.43
CA ALA A 632 -13.14 2.97 11.79
C ALA A 632 -13.10 2.84 10.26
N GLN A 633 -11.96 3.14 9.62
CA GLN A 633 -11.77 3.07 8.17
C GLN A 633 -11.04 1.80 7.76
N PHE A 634 -10.04 1.37 8.54
CA PHE A 634 -9.12 0.30 8.15
C PHE A 634 -9.35 -1.05 8.86
N GLY A 635 -10.24 -1.10 9.86
CA GLY A 635 -10.48 -2.30 10.65
C GLY A 635 -9.34 -2.53 11.67
N PRO A 636 -9.00 -3.80 11.99
CA PRO A 636 -7.93 -4.09 12.94
C PRO A 636 -6.57 -3.50 12.55
N VAL A 637 -5.93 -2.82 13.50
CA VAL A 637 -4.57 -2.26 13.39
C VAL A 637 -3.72 -2.81 14.51
N LEU A 638 -2.47 -3.17 14.21
CA LEU A 638 -1.48 -3.66 15.18
C LEU A 638 -0.62 -2.51 15.71
N LEU A 639 -0.16 -2.64 16.94
CA LEU A 639 0.69 -1.70 17.69
C LEU A 639 1.93 -2.43 18.20
N PHE A 640 3.10 -1.80 18.06
CA PHE A 640 4.37 -2.23 18.66
C PHE A 640 5.10 -1.01 19.21
N GLY A 641 5.75 -1.11 20.36
CA GLY A 641 6.52 0.00 20.91
C GLY A 641 7.18 -0.29 22.24
N ALA A 642 7.73 0.75 22.87
CA ALA A 642 8.16 0.70 24.26
C ALA A 642 6.95 0.53 25.17
N GLY A 643 7.02 -0.44 26.09
CA GLY A 643 5.96 -0.79 27.05
C GLY A 643 6.13 -0.13 28.42
N GLY A 644 5.35 -0.61 29.39
CA GLY A 644 5.38 -0.15 30.78
C GLY A 644 4.39 0.97 31.08
N GLN A 645 4.69 1.79 32.08
CA GLN A 645 3.78 2.87 32.54
C GLN A 645 3.89 4.16 31.74
N LEU A 646 4.97 4.35 30.96
CA LEU A 646 5.29 5.61 30.29
C LEU A 646 4.99 5.61 28.78
N VAL A 647 4.21 4.63 28.29
CA VAL A 647 3.88 4.46 26.87
C VAL A 647 3.26 5.73 26.28
N GLU A 648 2.30 6.35 26.99
CA GLU A 648 1.62 7.57 26.53
C GLU A 648 2.53 8.81 26.49
N VAL A 649 3.59 8.81 27.31
CA VAL A 649 4.51 9.93 27.46
C VAL A 649 5.57 9.91 26.36
N PHE A 650 6.21 8.77 26.12
CA PHE A 650 7.28 8.67 25.12
C PHE A 650 6.77 8.59 23.68
N ARG A 651 5.54 8.11 23.49
CA ARG A 651 4.92 7.90 22.16
C ARG A 651 5.81 7.12 21.18
N ASP A 652 6.69 6.27 21.70
CA ASP A 652 7.57 5.41 20.92
C ASP A 652 6.80 4.19 20.42
N ARG A 653 6.05 4.37 19.33
CA ARG A 653 5.15 3.35 18.79
C ARG A 653 5.17 3.32 17.27
N ALA A 654 4.94 2.13 16.73
CA ALA A 654 4.70 1.87 15.33
C ALA A 654 3.34 1.19 15.15
N LEU A 655 2.67 1.48 14.03
CA LEU A 655 1.41 0.87 13.64
C LEU A 655 1.60 0.06 12.35
N ALA A 656 0.82 -1.02 12.21
CA ALA A 656 0.81 -1.84 11.01
C ALA A 656 -0.56 -2.49 10.78
N LEU A 657 -0.85 -2.86 9.54
CA LEU A 657 -2.04 -3.63 9.19
C LEU A 657 -1.74 -5.14 9.23
N PRO A 658 -2.62 -5.96 9.84
CA PRO A 658 -2.58 -7.40 9.67
C PRO A 658 -3.05 -7.80 8.25
N PRO A 659 -2.58 -8.94 7.70
CA PRO A 659 -1.60 -9.86 8.28
C PRO A 659 -0.16 -9.31 8.20
N LEU A 660 0.69 -9.75 9.13
CA LEU A 660 2.14 -9.51 9.11
C LEU A 660 2.89 -10.73 8.57
N ASN A 661 3.99 -10.47 7.88
CA ASN A 661 5.08 -11.42 7.70
C ASN A 661 6.32 -10.93 8.47
N THR A 662 7.40 -11.71 8.47
CA THR A 662 8.61 -11.40 9.25
C THR A 662 9.28 -10.10 8.81
N THR A 663 9.32 -9.83 7.50
CA THR A 663 9.82 -8.57 6.93
C THR A 663 9.06 -7.35 7.46
N LEU A 664 7.73 -7.41 7.41
CA LEU A 664 6.86 -6.34 7.87
C LEU A 664 6.94 -6.14 9.39
N ALA A 665 7.05 -7.23 10.15
CA ALA A 665 7.27 -7.18 11.58
C ALA A 665 8.60 -6.50 11.93
N ARG A 666 9.70 -6.83 11.23
CA ARG A 666 11.00 -6.17 11.42
C ARG A 666 10.93 -4.67 11.13
N ARG A 667 10.32 -4.30 10.01
CA ARG A 667 10.14 -2.89 9.61
C ARG A 667 9.25 -2.12 10.58
N MET A 668 8.25 -2.77 11.17
CA MET A 668 7.44 -2.19 12.23
C MET A 668 8.31 -1.89 13.46
N MET A 669 9.22 -2.79 13.84
CA MET A 669 10.16 -2.54 14.94
C MET A 669 11.13 -1.40 14.62
N GLU A 670 11.71 -1.36 13.41
CA GLU A 670 12.67 -0.35 12.95
C GLU A 670 12.19 1.10 13.07
N GLN A 671 10.87 1.31 13.04
CA GLN A 671 10.24 2.62 13.20
C GLN A 671 10.28 3.15 14.64
N THR A 672 10.66 2.33 15.61
CA THR A 672 10.69 2.69 17.03
C THR A 672 12.10 3.02 17.50
N THR A 673 12.19 3.90 18.49
CA THR A 673 13.45 4.25 19.16
C THR A 673 13.95 3.06 19.99
N ILE A 674 13.04 2.31 20.63
CA ILE A 674 13.37 1.13 21.43
C ILE A 674 14.09 0.06 20.60
N TYR A 675 13.84 -0.03 19.28
CA TYR A 675 14.58 -0.95 18.40
C TYR A 675 16.09 -0.70 18.38
N LYS A 676 16.54 0.56 18.53
CA LYS A 676 17.97 0.86 18.67
C LYS A 676 18.54 0.21 19.93
N ALA A 677 17.77 0.17 21.02
CA ALA A 677 18.16 -0.50 22.26
C ALA A 677 18.11 -2.03 22.15
N LEU A 678 17.12 -2.58 21.43
CA LEU A 678 16.99 -4.02 21.19
C LEU A 678 18.18 -4.61 20.41
N LYS A 679 18.84 -3.80 19.56
CA LYS A 679 20.08 -4.15 18.85
C LYS A 679 21.33 -4.22 19.75
N GLY A 680 21.21 -3.83 21.01
CA GLY A 680 22.33 -3.77 21.97
C GLY A 680 22.91 -2.36 22.07
N VAL A 681 22.95 -1.83 23.28
CA VAL A 681 23.51 -0.51 23.61
C VAL A 681 24.31 -0.58 24.90
N ARG A 682 25.43 0.15 24.96
CA ARG A 682 26.26 0.35 26.18
C ARG A 682 26.61 -0.96 26.91
N GLY A 683 27.00 -1.99 26.17
CA GLY A 683 27.44 -3.28 26.74
C GLY A 683 26.34 -4.30 27.01
N ARG A 684 25.05 -3.98 26.76
CA ARG A 684 23.97 -4.98 26.75
C ARG A 684 23.96 -5.78 25.44
N ALA A 685 23.73 -7.09 25.55
CA ALA A 685 23.53 -7.97 24.40
C ALA A 685 22.20 -7.66 23.68
N SER A 686 22.13 -7.99 22.39
CA SER A 686 20.90 -7.85 21.61
C SER A 686 19.84 -8.86 22.05
N VAL A 687 18.57 -8.48 21.89
CA VAL A 687 17.44 -9.41 21.95
C VAL A 687 17.41 -10.25 20.67
N ASP A 688 16.87 -11.48 20.71
CA ASP A 688 16.57 -12.26 19.51
C ASP A 688 15.45 -11.58 18.70
N LEU A 689 15.86 -10.73 17.75
CA LEU A 689 14.95 -9.97 16.88
C LEU A 689 14.15 -10.88 15.95
N ASP A 690 14.65 -12.07 15.62
CA ASP A 690 13.97 -13.01 14.74
C ASP A 690 12.84 -13.72 15.48
N ALA A 691 13.08 -14.11 16.74
CA ALA A 691 12.04 -14.63 17.62
C ALA A 691 10.96 -13.58 17.89
N LEU A 692 11.34 -12.31 18.09
CA LEU A 692 10.36 -11.23 18.28
C LEU A 692 9.54 -10.97 17.01
N ALA A 693 10.17 -10.99 15.83
CA ALA A 693 9.44 -10.89 14.56
C ALA A 693 8.44 -12.04 14.37
N ARG A 694 8.83 -13.29 14.70
CA ARG A 694 7.91 -14.45 14.68
C ARG A 694 6.74 -14.28 15.66
N LEU A 695 7.00 -13.76 16.86
CA LEU A 695 5.95 -13.47 17.86
C LEU A 695 4.95 -12.44 17.31
N LEU A 696 5.42 -11.37 16.68
CA LEU A 696 4.55 -10.36 16.06
C LEU A 696 3.71 -10.94 14.91
N VAL A 697 4.27 -11.86 14.11
CA VAL A 697 3.52 -12.58 13.07
C VAL A 697 2.41 -13.44 13.70
N ARG A 698 2.71 -14.21 14.75
CA ARG A 698 1.71 -15.01 15.48
C ARG A 698 0.62 -14.14 16.12
N PHE A 699 1.00 -12.99 16.68
CA PHE A 699 0.07 -12.01 17.22
C PHE A 699 -0.84 -11.43 16.12
N GLY A 700 -0.28 -11.09 14.96
CA GLY A 700 -1.07 -10.67 13.79
C GLY A 700 -2.03 -11.76 13.31
N GLN A 701 -1.59 -13.04 13.33
CA GLN A 701 -2.44 -14.18 12.98
C GLN A 701 -3.59 -14.36 13.98
N LEU A 702 -3.35 -14.21 15.28
CA LEU A 702 -4.39 -14.22 16.31
C LEU A 702 -5.46 -13.17 16.03
N VAL A 703 -5.06 -11.93 15.73
CA VAL A 703 -5.99 -10.84 15.44
C VAL A 703 -6.81 -11.10 14.17
N VAL A 704 -6.21 -11.69 13.14
CA VAL A 704 -6.89 -12.05 11.88
C VAL A 704 -7.90 -13.17 12.08
N GLU A 705 -7.52 -14.23 12.79
CA GLU A 705 -8.33 -15.44 12.94
C GLU A 705 -9.43 -15.29 14.00
N GLN A 706 -9.31 -14.32 14.93
CA GLN A 706 -10.26 -14.08 16.01
C GLN A 706 -10.96 -12.71 15.87
N PRO A 707 -11.87 -12.53 14.89
CA PRO A 707 -12.49 -11.23 14.56
C PRO A 707 -13.43 -10.70 15.66
N TRP A 708 -13.76 -11.51 16.65
CA TRP A 708 -14.53 -11.09 17.82
C TRP A 708 -13.74 -10.23 18.80
N ILE A 709 -12.41 -10.20 18.67
CA ILE A 709 -11.53 -9.34 19.48
C ILE A 709 -11.66 -7.90 18.96
N LYS A 710 -12.13 -7.01 19.82
CA LYS A 710 -12.21 -5.57 19.56
C LYS A 710 -10.90 -4.86 19.93
N GLU A 711 -10.25 -5.31 20.99
CA GLU A 711 -9.00 -4.73 21.49
C GLU A 711 -8.20 -5.83 22.19
N ILE A 712 -6.90 -5.87 21.94
CA ILE A 712 -5.96 -6.75 22.64
C ILE A 712 -4.70 -5.99 22.96
N ASP A 713 -4.18 -6.14 24.18
CA ASP A 713 -2.96 -5.47 24.63
C ASP A 713 -2.11 -6.45 25.46
N ILE A 714 -0.83 -6.55 25.12
CA ILE A 714 0.23 -7.21 25.89
C ILE A 714 1.14 -6.09 26.40
N ASN A 715 0.92 -5.67 27.64
CA ASN A 715 1.73 -4.64 28.28
C ASN A 715 1.98 -4.94 29.77
N PRO A 716 3.21 -5.30 30.17
CA PRO A 716 4.40 -5.43 29.33
C PRO A 716 4.57 -6.83 28.71
N LEU A 717 5.05 -6.86 27.46
CA LEU A 717 5.82 -7.98 26.90
C LEU A 717 7.28 -7.77 27.29
N LEU A 718 7.83 -8.64 28.12
CA LEU A 718 9.24 -8.59 28.51
C LEU A 718 10.12 -9.22 27.43
N ALA A 719 11.16 -8.49 27.02
CA ALA A 719 12.15 -8.94 26.05
C ALA A 719 13.56 -8.87 26.66
N ALA A 720 14.07 -10.02 27.08
CA ALA A 720 15.41 -10.17 27.65
C ALA A 720 16.40 -10.70 26.59
N PRO A 721 17.69 -10.35 26.68
CA PRO A 721 18.73 -10.98 25.87
C PRO A 721 18.77 -12.49 26.13
N SER A 722 18.96 -13.29 25.07
CA SER A 722 19.09 -14.75 25.25
C SER A 722 20.37 -15.05 26.04
N PRO A 723 20.33 -15.92 27.07
CA PRO A 723 21.54 -16.53 27.59
C PRO A 723 22.18 -17.32 26.44
N GLY A 724 23.49 -17.16 26.23
CA GLY A 724 24.22 -17.83 25.17
C GLY A 724 24.22 -19.36 25.34
N ALA A 725 23.21 -20.02 24.80
CA ALA A 725 23.12 -21.42 24.36
C ALA A 725 21.64 -21.64 24.04
N SER A 726 21.30 -22.06 22.81
CA SER A 726 19.93 -22.40 22.43
C SER A 726 19.34 -23.38 23.46
N PRO A 727 18.23 -23.04 24.13
CA PRO A 727 17.53 -24.00 24.97
C PRO A 727 17.06 -25.17 24.11
N PRO A 728 16.89 -26.38 24.67
CA PRO A 728 16.27 -27.48 23.94
C PRO A 728 14.92 -27.01 23.37
N ALA A 729 14.70 -27.28 22.08
CA ALA A 729 13.50 -26.88 21.37
C ALA A 729 12.25 -27.39 22.10
N GLY A 730 11.37 -26.49 22.54
CA GLY A 730 10.06 -26.85 23.10
C GLY A 730 9.66 -26.16 24.41
N GLU A 731 10.54 -25.42 25.10
CA GLU A 731 10.15 -24.68 26.31
C GLU A 731 9.61 -23.27 26.02
N PRO A 732 8.40 -22.90 26.54
CA PRO A 732 7.88 -21.54 26.46
C PRO A 732 8.79 -20.56 27.22
N GLY A 733 9.41 -19.60 26.52
CA GLY A 733 10.28 -18.57 27.12
C GLY A 733 11.77 -18.70 26.78
N ALA A 734 12.17 -19.71 26.01
CA ALA A 734 13.55 -19.97 25.59
C ALA A 734 14.28 -18.78 24.94
N ALA A 735 13.57 -17.88 24.25
CA ALA A 735 14.13 -16.71 23.59
C ALA A 735 14.15 -15.42 24.46
N GLY A 736 13.86 -15.51 25.75
CA GLY A 736 13.78 -14.35 26.65
C GLY A 736 12.54 -13.46 26.43
N LEU A 737 11.55 -13.92 25.65
CA LEU A 737 10.31 -13.20 25.35
C LEU A 737 9.14 -13.76 26.18
N ILE A 738 8.52 -12.94 27.04
CA ILE A 738 7.44 -13.39 27.94
C ILE A 738 6.39 -12.29 28.14
N ALA A 739 5.13 -12.59 27.85
CA ALA A 739 3.99 -11.72 28.17
C ALA A 739 3.69 -11.78 29.68
N LEU A 740 3.89 -10.65 30.38
CA LEU A 740 3.65 -10.52 31.82
C LEU A 740 2.20 -10.13 32.12
N ASP A 741 1.59 -9.35 31.23
CA ASP A 741 0.18 -8.98 31.28
C ASP A 741 -0.49 -9.14 29.91
N ALA A 742 -1.80 -9.31 29.95
CA ALA A 742 -2.63 -9.40 28.75
C ALA A 742 -4.04 -8.91 29.07
N ARG A 743 -4.59 -8.11 28.16
CA ARG A 743 -5.98 -7.62 28.22
C ARG A 743 -6.64 -7.86 26.87
N ILE A 744 -7.79 -8.52 26.86
CA ILE A 744 -8.57 -8.79 25.64
C ILE A 744 -10.02 -8.37 25.84
N VAL A 745 -10.44 -7.39 25.04
CA VAL A 745 -11.82 -6.89 24.98
C VAL A 745 -12.47 -7.44 23.72
N LEU A 746 -13.65 -8.03 23.87
CA LEU A 746 -14.45 -8.55 22.78
C LEU A 746 -15.47 -7.49 22.31
N HIS A 747 -15.94 -7.63 21.07
CA HIS A 747 -17.12 -6.91 20.62
C HIS A 747 -18.32 -7.24 21.50
N ALA A 748 -19.25 -6.28 21.64
CA ALA A 748 -20.42 -6.45 22.47
C ALA A 748 -21.23 -7.72 22.07
N PRO A 749 -21.88 -8.41 23.03
CA PRO A 749 -22.57 -9.68 22.75
C PRO A 749 -23.70 -9.58 21.71
N ASP A 750 -24.28 -8.40 21.52
CA ASP A 750 -25.36 -8.10 20.57
C ASP A 750 -24.89 -7.91 19.12
N ILE A 751 -23.59 -7.70 18.90
CA ILE A 751 -22.99 -7.59 17.57
C ILE A 751 -23.02 -8.94 16.85
N ARG A 752 -23.56 -8.95 15.63
CA ARG A 752 -23.55 -10.11 14.74
C ARG A 752 -22.25 -10.22 13.96
N GLU A 753 -21.95 -11.41 13.47
CA GLU A 753 -20.72 -11.69 12.70
C GLU A 753 -20.61 -10.85 11.42
N ASP A 754 -21.72 -10.59 10.73
CA ASP A 754 -21.77 -9.76 9.51
C ASP A 754 -21.58 -8.27 9.76
N GLN A 755 -21.66 -7.83 11.03
CA GLN A 755 -21.42 -6.47 11.47
C GLN A 755 -19.99 -6.24 11.97
N LEU A 756 -19.17 -7.30 12.06
CA LEU A 756 -17.79 -7.17 12.50
C LEU A 756 -16.98 -6.33 11.50
N PRO A 757 -16.04 -5.51 12.00
CA PRO A 757 -15.13 -4.77 11.15
C PRO A 757 -14.37 -5.73 10.22
N ARG A 758 -14.35 -5.41 8.92
CA ARG A 758 -13.62 -6.20 7.94
C ARG A 758 -12.15 -5.79 7.93
N LEU A 759 -11.28 -6.75 7.64
CA LEU A 759 -9.87 -6.47 7.35
C LEU A 759 -9.76 -5.70 6.03
N SER A 760 -8.88 -4.69 6.01
CA SER A 760 -8.55 -3.95 4.79
C SER A 760 -7.70 -4.76 3.80
N ILE A 761 -7.00 -5.79 4.29
CA ILE A 761 -6.18 -6.70 3.50
C ILE A 761 -6.72 -8.10 3.73
N ARG A 762 -7.03 -8.83 2.64
CA ARG A 762 -7.48 -10.22 2.76
C ARG A 762 -6.34 -11.10 3.30
N PRO A 763 -6.59 -11.89 4.36
CA PRO A 763 -5.59 -12.79 4.90
C PRO A 763 -5.39 -14.01 4.00
N TYR A 764 -4.36 -14.80 4.29
CA TYR A 764 -4.09 -16.06 3.60
C TYR A 764 -5.32 -17.00 3.66
N PRO A 765 -5.88 -17.42 2.51
CA PRO A 765 -7.13 -18.18 2.47
C PRO A 765 -6.88 -19.66 2.73
N ALA A 766 -6.58 -19.98 3.99
CA ALA A 766 -6.20 -21.32 4.44
C ALA A 766 -7.26 -22.40 4.14
N GLN A 767 -8.53 -22.02 3.96
CA GLN A 767 -9.61 -22.95 3.62
C GLN A 767 -9.42 -23.66 2.27
N TYR A 768 -8.60 -23.11 1.36
CA TYR A 768 -8.31 -23.73 0.06
C TYR A 768 -7.06 -24.63 0.08
N ALA A 769 -6.44 -24.80 1.26
CA ALA A 769 -5.33 -25.71 1.44
C ALA A 769 -5.83 -27.12 1.78
N SER A 770 -5.47 -28.12 0.97
CA SER A 770 -5.82 -29.52 1.24
C SER A 770 -4.79 -30.48 0.63
N ALA A 771 -4.71 -31.69 1.19
CA ALA A 771 -4.04 -32.79 0.53
C ALA A 771 -4.84 -33.25 -0.71
N TRP A 772 -4.14 -33.76 -1.72
CA TRP A 772 -4.69 -34.38 -2.91
C TRP A 772 -3.74 -35.49 -3.39
N THR A 773 -4.29 -36.48 -4.11
CA THR A 773 -3.49 -37.57 -4.68
C THR A 773 -3.63 -37.55 -6.19
N SER A 774 -2.50 -37.55 -6.90
CA SER A 774 -2.49 -37.53 -8.37
C SER A 774 -3.06 -38.81 -8.97
N LYS A 775 -3.36 -38.80 -10.27
CA LYS A 775 -3.80 -40.03 -10.97
C LYS A 775 -2.76 -41.16 -10.89
N ALA A 776 -1.49 -40.82 -10.70
CA ALA A 776 -0.39 -41.77 -10.54
C ALA A 776 -0.19 -42.22 -9.07
N GLY A 777 -1.11 -41.87 -8.15
CA GLY A 777 -1.01 -42.23 -6.73
C GLY A 777 -0.06 -41.35 -5.92
N MET A 778 0.42 -40.23 -6.47
CA MET A 778 1.39 -39.36 -5.80
C MET A 778 0.69 -38.44 -4.79
N PRO A 779 1.08 -38.42 -3.50
CA PRO A 779 0.54 -37.47 -2.53
C PRO A 779 1.12 -36.08 -2.77
N VAL A 780 0.24 -35.08 -2.78
CA VAL A 780 0.56 -33.68 -3.07
C VAL A 780 -0.26 -32.77 -2.17
N GLY A 781 0.34 -31.68 -1.68
CA GLY A 781 -0.38 -30.58 -1.06
C GLY A 781 -0.82 -29.58 -2.12
N ILE A 782 -2.08 -29.17 -2.14
CA ILE A 782 -2.55 -28.05 -2.95
C ILE A 782 -2.95 -26.94 -2.00
N ARG A 783 -2.36 -25.75 -2.18
CA ARG A 783 -2.64 -24.59 -1.33
C ARG A 783 -2.49 -23.28 -2.10
N PRO A 784 -3.07 -22.18 -1.62
CA PRO A 784 -2.73 -20.86 -2.15
C PRO A 784 -1.23 -20.59 -2.08
N ILE A 785 -0.71 -19.90 -3.10
CA ILE A 785 0.68 -19.42 -3.15
C ILE A 785 0.93 -18.46 -1.99
N ARG A 786 2.16 -18.37 -1.53
CA ARG A 786 2.60 -17.41 -0.51
C ARG A 786 3.79 -16.59 -1.02
N PRO A 787 4.04 -15.39 -0.47
CA PRO A 787 5.22 -14.61 -0.83
C PRO A 787 6.53 -15.40 -0.66
N GLU A 788 6.57 -16.29 0.34
CA GLU A 788 7.74 -17.11 0.67
C GLU A 788 8.02 -18.23 -0.35
N ASP A 789 7.12 -18.48 -1.32
CA ASP A 789 7.28 -19.51 -2.36
C ASP A 789 8.24 -19.08 -3.48
N GLU A 790 8.71 -17.83 -3.49
CA GLU A 790 9.56 -17.29 -4.56
C GLU A 790 10.79 -18.16 -4.88
N PRO A 791 11.57 -18.66 -3.90
CA PRO A 791 12.72 -19.53 -4.19
C PRO A 791 12.30 -20.88 -4.81
N MET A 792 11.15 -21.43 -4.41
CA MET A 792 10.58 -22.64 -5.00
C MET A 792 10.09 -22.39 -6.43
N MET A 793 9.59 -21.18 -6.72
CA MET A 793 9.23 -20.77 -8.08
C MET A 793 10.44 -20.64 -9.02
N VAL A 794 11.59 -20.20 -8.53
CA VAL A 794 12.86 -20.23 -9.30
C VAL A 794 13.18 -21.66 -9.72
N LYS A 795 13.18 -22.60 -8.75
CA LYS A 795 13.43 -24.03 -9.00
C LYS A 795 12.41 -24.61 -9.98
N PHE A 796 11.11 -24.29 -9.81
CA PHE A 796 10.05 -24.73 -10.71
C PHE A 796 10.27 -24.27 -12.14
N HIS A 797 10.60 -22.99 -12.35
CA HIS A 797 10.85 -22.44 -13.68
C HIS A 797 12.03 -23.08 -14.42
N ALA A 798 13.02 -23.62 -13.68
CA ALA A 798 14.13 -24.37 -14.25
C ALA A 798 13.70 -25.72 -14.85
N THR A 799 12.57 -26.27 -14.40
CA THR A 799 12.05 -27.56 -14.89
C THR A 799 11.19 -27.44 -16.16
N LEU A 800 10.92 -26.21 -16.62
CA LEU A 800 10.03 -25.93 -17.74
C LEU A 800 10.78 -25.89 -19.08
N SER A 801 10.28 -26.66 -20.05
CA SER A 801 10.68 -26.60 -21.45
C SER A 801 10.33 -25.25 -22.11
N GLU A 802 11.04 -24.89 -23.18
CA GLU A 802 10.73 -23.70 -23.97
C GLU A 802 9.33 -23.76 -24.59
N GLU A 803 8.86 -24.96 -24.94
CA GLU A 803 7.50 -25.20 -25.45
C GLU A 803 6.46 -24.88 -24.38
N SER A 804 6.60 -25.41 -23.16
CA SER A 804 5.68 -25.11 -22.05
C SER A 804 5.65 -23.62 -21.69
N VAL A 805 6.80 -22.93 -21.80
CA VAL A 805 6.89 -21.47 -21.65
C VAL A 805 6.13 -20.77 -22.76
N TYR A 806 6.38 -21.11 -24.02
CA TYR A 806 5.71 -20.50 -25.16
C TYR A 806 4.19 -20.72 -25.11
N MET A 807 3.76 -21.95 -24.82
CA MET A 807 2.34 -22.29 -24.71
C MET A 807 1.62 -21.54 -23.59
N ARG A 808 2.35 -21.17 -22.54
CA ARG A 808 1.82 -20.41 -21.41
C ARG A 808 1.82 -18.91 -21.69
N TYR A 809 2.89 -18.41 -22.29
CA TYR A 809 3.25 -16.99 -22.33
C TYR A 809 3.15 -16.36 -23.72
N PHE A 810 2.80 -17.14 -24.75
CA PHE A 810 2.58 -16.69 -26.13
C PHE A 810 3.86 -16.12 -26.80
N HIS A 811 4.99 -16.12 -26.08
CA HIS A 811 6.31 -15.77 -26.57
C HIS A 811 7.40 -16.46 -25.74
N TYR A 812 8.61 -16.50 -26.29
CA TYR A 812 9.79 -17.02 -25.59
C TYR A 812 10.32 -16.01 -24.57
N ILE A 813 10.56 -16.47 -23.35
CA ILE A 813 11.17 -15.67 -22.28
C ILE A 813 12.42 -16.40 -21.79
N GLN A 814 13.55 -15.70 -21.79
CA GLN A 814 14.81 -16.26 -21.32
C GLN A 814 14.73 -16.64 -19.84
N TYR A 815 15.46 -17.68 -19.42
CA TYR A 815 15.40 -18.17 -18.04
C TYR A 815 15.71 -17.07 -17.00
N ASN A 816 16.76 -16.29 -17.20
CA ASN A 816 17.13 -15.14 -16.35
C ASN A 816 16.00 -14.11 -16.17
N GLN A 817 15.23 -13.83 -17.23
CA GLN A 817 14.07 -12.95 -17.19
C GLN A 817 12.88 -13.63 -16.48
N ARG A 818 12.68 -14.94 -16.68
CA ARG A 818 11.64 -15.73 -16.00
C ARG A 818 11.84 -15.73 -14.49
N VAL A 819 13.09 -15.86 -14.03
CA VAL A 819 13.46 -15.95 -12.62
C VAL A 819 13.96 -14.65 -12.00
N ALA A 820 13.81 -13.52 -12.69
CA ALA A 820 14.12 -12.22 -12.13
C ALA A 820 13.29 -11.99 -10.85
N HIS A 821 13.96 -11.62 -9.75
CA HIS A 821 13.35 -11.39 -8.44
C HIS A 821 12.12 -10.48 -8.54
N GLU A 822 12.26 -9.31 -9.18
CA GLU A 822 11.15 -8.36 -9.37
C GLU A 822 9.91 -8.96 -10.06
N ARG A 823 10.10 -9.95 -10.94
CA ARG A 823 9.00 -10.64 -11.62
C ARG A 823 8.39 -11.71 -10.72
N LEU A 824 9.21 -12.55 -10.08
CA LEU A 824 8.70 -13.65 -9.26
C LEU A 824 8.02 -13.16 -7.99
N THR A 825 8.52 -12.09 -7.37
CA THR A 825 7.85 -11.48 -6.21
C THR A 825 6.42 -11.03 -6.55
N ARG A 826 6.19 -10.49 -7.76
CA ARG A 826 4.83 -10.14 -8.23
C ARG A 826 3.95 -11.36 -8.42
N LEU A 827 4.54 -12.46 -8.89
CA LEU A 827 3.80 -13.71 -9.07
C LEU A 827 3.47 -14.41 -7.75
N CYS A 828 4.32 -14.27 -6.72
CA CYS A 828 4.12 -14.95 -5.43
C CYS A 828 3.36 -14.09 -4.43
N PHE A 829 3.59 -12.77 -4.43
CA PHE A 829 2.99 -11.84 -3.48
C PHE A 829 1.68 -11.24 -3.99
N ILE A 830 0.73 -12.11 -4.35
CA ILE A 830 -0.57 -11.73 -4.90
C ILE A 830 -1.48 -11.02 -3.88
N ASP A 831 -2.45 -10.28 -4.38
CA ASP A 831 -3.60 -9.83 -3.58
C ASP A 831 -4.75 -10.84 -3.73
N TYR A 832 -5.05 -11.58 -2.66
CA TYR A 832 -6.09 -12.61 -2.67
C TYR A 832 -7.50 -12.10 -2.97
N ASP A 833 -7.73 -10.78 -2.94
CA ASP A 833 -9.00 -10.19 -3.38
C ASP A 833 -9.14 -10.09 -4.89
N ARG A 834 -8.01 -10.00 -5.60
CA ARG A 834 -7.94 -9.82 -7.05
C ARG A 834 -7.50 -11.09 -7.75
N GLU A 835 -6.55 -11.79 -7.18
CA GLU A 835 -5.98 -12.99 -7.78
C GLU A 835 -6.00 -14.15 -6.79
N MET A 836 -6.20 -15.35 -7.31
CA MET A 836 -5.96 -16.57 -6.58
C MET A 836 -5.00 -17.43 -7.38
N ALA A 837 -3.84 -17.73 -6.82
CA ALA A 837 -2.94 -18.73 -7.37
C ALA A 837 -2.82 -19.91 -6.41
N LEU A 838 -3.05 -21.11 -6.92
CA LEU A 838 -2.89 -22.38 -6.21
C LEU A 838 -1.60 -23.05 -6.70
N VAL A 839 -0.74 -23.42 -5.75
CA VAL A 839 0.45 -24.24 -5.99
C VAL A 839 0.19 -25.67 -5.57
N ALA A 840 0.60 -26.61 -6.41
CA ALA A 840 0.69 -28.02 -6.09
C ALA A 840 2.13 -28.31 -5.66
N GLU A 841 2.34 -28.62 -4.38
CA GLU A 841 3.66 -28.83 -3.79
C GLU A 841 3.84 -30.26 -3.28
N ARG A 842 5.09 -30.72 -3.32
CA ARG A 842 5.47 -32.00 -2.77
C ARG A 842 6.80 -31.88 -2.03
N LYS A 843 6.86 -32.52 -0.87
CA LYS A 843 8.10 -32.76 -0.13
C LYS A 843 8.80 -33.96 -0.73
N ASP A 844 10.03 -33.78 -1.19
CA ASP A 844 10.86 -34.88 -1.65
C ASP A 844 11.16 -35.80 -0.45
N PRO A 845 10.81 -37.09 -0.51
CA PRO A 845 11.02 -38.01 0.60
C PRO A 845 12.50 -38.33 0.88
N ASN A 846 13.39 -38.09 -0.09
CA ASN A 846 14.82 -38.35 0.04
C ASN A 846 15.61 -37.13 0.54
N THR A 847 15.28 -35.93 0.04
CA THR A 847 16.00 -34.69 0.41
C THR A 847 15.28 -33.88 1.49
N GLY A 848 13.99 -34.13 1.72
CA GLY A 848 13.15 -33.33 2.60
C GLY A 848 12.79 -31.95 2.05
N GLU A 849 13.25 -31.58 0.85
CA GLU A 849 12.97 -30.29 0.24
C GLU A 849 11.55 -30.24 -0.36
N ASN A 850 10.89 -29.09 -0.19
CA ASN A 850 9.62 -28.83 -0.87
C ASN A 850 9.86 -28.31 -2.30
N ALA A 851 9.07 -28.82 -3.26
CA ALA A 851 9.10 -28.39 -4.65
C ALA A 851 7.69 -28.13 -5.18
N ILE A 852 7.54 -27.08 -6.00
CA ILE A 852 6.32 -26.79 -6.75
C ILE A 852 6.31 -27.61 -8.03
N LEU A 853 5.21 -28.31 -8.28
CA LEU A 853 5.03 -29.19 -9.45
C LEU A 853 4.11 -28.57 -10.50
N ALA A 854 3.15 -27.77 -10.05
CA ALA A 854 2.17 -27.08 -10.91
C ALA A 854 1.63 -25.84 -10.22
N ILE A 855 1.18 -24.88 -11.02
CA ILE A 855 0.51 -23.66 -10.56
C ILE A 855 -0.73 -23.41 -11.42
N GLY A 856 -1.84 -23.06 -10.77
CA GLY A 856 -3.05 -22.57 -11.41
C GLY A 856 -3.39 -21.19 -10.86
N ARG A 857 -3.74 -20.24 -11.72
CA ARG A 857 -4.07 -18.86 -11.37
C ARG A 857 -5.46 -18.50 -11.89
N LEU A 858 -6.17 -17.70 -11.11
CA LEU A 858 -7.43 -17.03 -11.45
C LEU A 858 -7.28 -15.55 -11.10
N SER A 859 -7.30 -14.68 -12.10
CA SER A 859 -7.13 -13.23 -11.94
C SER A 859 -8.42 -12.50 -12.32
N LYS A 860 -9.02 -11.77 -11.37
CA LYS A 860 -10.25 -10.99 -11.60
C LYS A 860 -9.94 -9.85 -12.55
N LEU A 861 -10.78 -9.69 -13.56
CA LEU A 861 -10.67 -8.58 -14.50
C LEU A 861 -11.20 -7.29 -13.86
N HIS A 862 -10.43 -6.20 -13.99
CA HIS A 862 -10.74 -4.91 -13.36
C HIS A 862 -12.20 -4.47 -13.57
N GLN A 863 -12.87 -4.14 -12.46
CA GLN A 863 -14.24 -3.59 -12.45
C GLN A 863 -15.30 -4.46 -13.16
N SER A 864 -15.08 -5.78 -13.22
CA SER A 864 -16.05 -6.76 -13.75
C SER A 864 -16.24 -7.93 -12.79
N ALA A 865 -17.32 -8.70 -12.95
CA ALA A 865 -17.53 -9.97 -12.26
C ALA A 865 -16.91 -11.16 -13.03
N GLU A 866 -15.94 -10.91 -13.91
CA GLU A 866 -15.26 -11.92 -14.70
C GLU A 866 -13.83 -12.15 -14.16
N ALA A 867 -13.30 -13.35 -14.34
CA ALA A 867 -11.89 -13.64 -14.09
C ALA A 867 -11.27 -14.47 -15.20
N GLU A 868 -9.98 -14.27 -15.45
CA GLU A 868 -9.19 -15.08 -16.36
C GLU A 868 -8.45 -16.19 -15.61
N PHE A 869 -8.43 -17.40 -16.15
CA PHE A 869 -7.62 -18.49 -15.60
C PHE A 869 -6.35 -18.75 -16.42
N ALA A 870 -5.32 -19.23 -15.74
CA ALA A 870 -4.08 -19.69 -16.35
C ALA A 870 -3.48 -20.88 -15.59
N ILE A 871 -2.83 -21.80 -16.29
CA ILE A 871 -2.23 -23.00 -15.69
C ILE A 871 -0.85 -23.25 -16.28
N LEU A 872 0.11 -23.62 -15.44
CA LEU A 872 1.45 -24.02 -15.82
C LEU A 872 1.87 -25.25 -15.00
N ILE A 873 2.34 -26.29 -15.67
CA ILE A 873 2.68 -27.59 -15.07
C ILE A 873 4.09 -27.96 -15.54
N SER A 874 4.93 -28.39 -14.62
CA SER A 874 6.27 -28.91 -14.95
C SER A 874 6.15 -30.10 -15.89
N ASP A 875 7.00 -30.16 -16.93
CA ASP A 875 6.86 -31.14 -18.02
C ASP A 875 6.84 -32.59 -17.52
N ALA A 876 7.64 -32.92 -16.49
CA ALA A 876 7.69 -34.25 -15.87
C ALA A 876 6.37 -34.70 -15.20
N TYR A 877 5.46 -33.76 -14.92
CA TYR A 877 4.21 -33.99 -14.20
C TYR A 877 2.96 -33.80 -15.06
N GLN A 878 3.12 -33.51 -16.36
CA GLN A 878 2.02 -33.44 -17.30
C GLN A 878 1.33 -34.81 -17.45
N GLY A 879 0.05 -34.81 -17.81
CA GLY A 879 -0.76 -36.04 -17.94
C GLY A 879 -1.24 -36.67 -16.61
N GLN A 880 -0.72 -36.24 -15.45
CA GLN A 880 -1.05 -36.83 -14.14
C GLN A 880 -2.32 -36.25 -13.47
N GLY A 881 -3.05 -35.36 -14.17
CA GLY A 881 -4.33 -34.81 -13.72
C GLY A 881 -4.27 -33.43 -13.05
N PHE A 882 -3.07 -32.88 -12.82
CA PHE A 882 -2.88 -31.57 -12.18
C PHE A 882 -3.71 -30.44 -12.81
N GLY A 883 -3.69 -30.30 -14.13
CA GLY A 883 -4.41 -29.21 -14.82
C GLY A 883 -5.93 -29.26 -14.61
N VAL A 884 -6.52 -30.46 -14.56
CA VAL A 884 -7.97 -30.62 -14.33
C VAL A 884 -8.31 -30.30 -12.88
N GLU A 885 -7.51 -30.79 -11.93
CA GLU A 885 -7.75 -30.54 -10.50
C GLU A 885 -7.57 -29.07 -10.14
N LEU A 886 -6.50 -28.43 -10.61
CA LEU A 886 -6.28 -27.00 -10.38
C LEU A 886 -7.41 -26.17 -10.98
N LEU A 887 -7.80 -26.43 -12.24
CA LEU A 887 -8.90 -25.67 -12.87
C LEU A 887 -10.23 -25.88 -12.13
N ARG A 888 -10.52 -27.11 -11.68
CA ARG A 888 -11.73 -27.39 -10.88
C ARG A 888 -11.77 -26.54 -9.62
N ARG A 889 -10.67 -26.52 -8.84
CA ARG A 889 -10.59 -25.72 -7.61
C ARG A 889 -10.68 -24.22 -7.89
N LEU A 890 -10.06 -23.73 -8.96
CA LEU A 890 -10.20 -22.32 -9.36
C LEU A 890 -11.65 -21.98 -9.72
N VAL A 891 -12.39 -22.89 -10.36
CA VAL A 891 -13.82 -22.71 -10.63
C VAL A 891 -14.64 -22.68 -9.33
N GLU A 892 -14.36 -23.55 -8.37
CA GLU A 892 -14.99 -23.52 -7.04
C GLU A 892 -14.72 -22.20 -6.32
N ILE A 893 -13.46 -21.75 -6.33
CA ILE A 893 -13.08 -20.44 -5.79
C ILE A 893 -13.82 -19.32 -6.52
N GLY A 894 -13.93 -19.38 -7.84
CA GLY A 894 -14.70 -18.40 -8.61
C GLY A 894 -16.17 -18.30 -8.19
N ARG A 895 -16.79 -19.43 -7.80
CA ARG A 895 -18.15 -19.45 -7.24
C ARG A 895 -18.20 -18.85 -5.84
N ASP A 896 -17.26 -19.18 -4.97
CA ASP A 896 -17.15 -18.63 -3.62
C ASP A 896 -16.94 -17.10 -3.65
N GLU A 897 -16.19 -16.63 -4.65
CA GLU A 897 -15.96 -15.21 -4.96
C GLU A 897 -17.14 -14.52 -5.67
N LYS A 898 -18.21 -15.25 -5.98
CA LYS A 898 -19.42 -14.77 -6.68
C LYS A 898 -19.12 -14.15 -8.05
N LEU A 899 -18.17 -14.74 -8.78
CA LEU A 899 -17.92 -14.38 -10.17
C LEU A 899 -19.09 -14.84 -11.04
N GLU A 900 -19.40 -14.05 -12.07
CA GLU A 900 -20.41 -14.40 -13.07
C GLU A 900 -19.83 -15.28 -14.18
N ARG A 901 -18.53 -15.12 -14.48
CA ARG A 901 -17.88 -15.82 -15.60
C ARG A 901 -16.40 -16.05 -15.36
N ILE A 902 -15.89 -17.16 -15.88
CA ILE A 902 -14.45 -17.39 -16.02
C ILE A 902 -14.12 -17.51 -17.50
N VAL A 903 -13.05 -16.83 -17.92
CA VAL A 903 -12.57 -16.81 -19.30
C VAL A 903 -11.10 -17.25 -19.38
N ALA A 904 -10.63 -17.58 -20.58
CA ALA A 904 -9.20 -17.67 -20.88
C ALA A 904 -8.94 -17.60 -22.39
N THR A 905 -7.76 -17.13 -22.75
CA THR A 905 -7.24 -17.22 -24.12
C THR A 905 -6.27 -18.40 -24.22
N ILE A 906 -6.45 -19.26 -25.22
CA ILE A 906 -5.66 -20.49 -25.39
C ILE A 906 -5.17 -20.56 -26.83
N LEU A 907 -3.86 -20.73 -27.05
CA LEU A 907 -3.30 -20.94 -28.40
C LEU A 907 -3.95 -22.14 -29.11
N ALA A 908 -4.13 -22.03 -30.43
CA ALA A 908 -4.71 -23.10 -31.23
C ALA A 908 -3.93 -24.42 -31.13
N ASP A 909 -2.62 -24.34 -30.94
CA ASP A 909 -1.72 -25.50 -30.85
C ASP A 909 -1.69 -26.12 -29.44
N ASN A 910 -2.22 -25.44 -28.41
CA ASN A 910 -2.26 -25.96 -27.05
C ASN A 910 -3.46 -26.92 -26.85
N VAL A 911 -3.42 -28.06 -27.53
CA VAL A 911 -4.48 -29.09 -27.51
C VAL A 911 -4.70 -29.64 -26.09
N ALA A 912 -3.64 -29.75 -25.29
CA ALA A 912 -3.71 -30.22 -23.92
C ALA A 912 -4.58 -29.30 -23.03
N MET A 913 -4.36 -27.99 -23.09
CA MET A 913 -5.16 -27.02 -22.32
C MET A 913 -6.60 -26.94 -22.84
N GLN A 914 -6.82 -27.05 -24.15
CA GLN A 914 -8.17 -27.16 -24.70
C GLN A 914 -8.91 -28.39 -24.16
N HIS A 915 -8.24 -29.54 -24.03
CA HIS A 915 -8.84 -30.74 -23.45
C HIS A 915 -9.19 -30.55 -21.96
N VAL A 916 -8.28 -29.95 -21.19
CA VAL A 916 -8.51 -29.63 -19.77
C VAL A 916 -9.72 -28.69 -19.61
N ALA A 917 -9.80 -27.62 -20.41
CA ALA A 917 -10.90 -26.66 -20.38
C ALA A 917 -12.26 -27.33 -20.74
N ARG A 918 -12.31 -28.12 -21.82
CA ARG A 918 -13.53 -28.86 -22.20
C ARG A 918 -13.99 -29.82 -21.10
N LYS A 919 -13.06 -30.47 -20.41
CA LYS A 919 -13.38 -31.44 -19.36
C LYS A 919 -14.03 -30.81 -18.12
N ILE A 920 -13.73 -29.54 -17.84
CA ILE A 920 -14.37 -28.77 -16.76
C ILE A 920 -15.69 -28.13 -17.21
N GLY A 921 -15.96 -28.07 -18.52
CA GLY A 921 -17.21 -27.57 -19.09
C GLY A 921 -17.10 -26.22 -19.79
N PHE A 922 -15.89 -25.72 -20.05
CA PHE A 922 -15.71 -24.47 -20.80
C PHE A 922 -16.15 -24.64 -22.26
N LYS A 923 -16.83 -23.61 -22.78
CA LYS A 923 -17.14 -23.48 -24.20
C LYS A 923 -15.95 -22.82 -24.89
N LEU A 924 -15.45 -23.45 -25.95
CA LEU A 924 -14.33 -22.93 -26.73
C LEU A 924 -14.83 -22.36 -28.05
N LYS A 925 -14.52 -21.09 -28.32
CA LYS A 925 -14.77 -20.42 -29.59
C LYS A 925 -13.44 -20.05 -30.25
N ARG A 926 -13.22 -20.48 -31.48
CA ARG A 926 -12.02 -20.11 -32.24
C ARG A 926 -12.11 -18.64 -32.67
N VAL A 927 -11.04 -17.89 -32.44
CA VAL A 927 -10.84 -16.50 -32.87
C VAL A 927 -9.44 -16.44 -33.47
N GLU A 928 -9.34 -16.30 -34.79
CA GLU A 928 -8.07 -16.30 -35.53
C GLU A 928 -7.18 -17.53 -35.21
N SER A 929 -5.98 -17.31 -34.66
CA SER A 929 -5.00 -18.33 -34.24
C SER A 929 -5.18 -18.83 -32.80
N GLU A 930 -6.28 -18.47 -32.14
CA GLU A 930 -6.53 -18.73 -30.72
C GLU A 930 -7.94 -19.29 -30.47
N PHE A 931 -8.15 -19.81 -29.26
CA PHE A 931 -9.44 -20.18 -28.72
C PHE A 931 -9.74 -19.34 -27.48
N HIS A 932 -10.92 -18.72 -27.48
CA HIS A 932 -11.49 -18.11 -26.29
C HIS A 932 -12.30 -19.17 -25.55
N ALA A 933 -11.89 -19.48 -24.33
CA ALA A 933 -12.61 -20.34 -23.39
C ALA A 933 -13.53 -19.50 -22.50
N GLU A 934 -14.76 -19.96 -22.30
CA GLU A 934 -15.73 -19.30 -21.44
C GLU A 934 -16.53 -20.31 -20.62
N LEU A 935 -16.68 -20.04 -19.32
CA LEU A 935 -17.56 -20.74 -18.40
C LEU A 935 -18.44 -19.73 -17.67
N ASP A 936 -19.76 -19.88 -17.81
CA ASP A 936 -20.76 -19.11 -17.09
C ASP A 936 -20.98 -19.73 -15.70
N LEU A 937 -20.79 -18.93 -14.66
CA LEU A 937 -20.97 -19.33 -13.26
C LEU A 937 -22.30 -18.85 -12.67
N SER A 938 -23.07 -18.05 -13.40
CA SER A 938 -24.40 -17.57 -12.97
C SER A 938 -25.47 -18.67 -12.95
N ARG A 939 -25.16 -19.83 -13.54
CA ARG A 939 -26.02 -21.01 -13.57
C ARG A 939 -25.45 -22.09 -12.63
N PRO A 940 -26.29 -22.69 -11.77
CA PRO A 940 -25.86 -23.68 -10.79
C PRO A 940 -25.22 -24.92 -11.41
#